data_AF-A0A9Q1HLE5-F1
#
_entry.id   AF-A0A9Q1HLE5-F1
#
_cell.length_a   1.000
_cell.length_b   1.000
_cell.length_c   1.000
_cell.angle_alpha   90.00
_cell.angle_beta   90.00
_cell.angle_gamma   90.00
#
_symmetry.space_group_name_H-M   'P 1'
#
loop_
_entity.id
_entity.type
_entity.pdbx_description
1 polymer ?
#
loop_
_entity_poly.entity_id
_entity_poly.type
_entity_poly.pdbx_seq_one_letter_code
_entity_poly.pdbx_strand_id
1 'polypeptide(L)'
;MNLATLFEYPNGTIDKIARSNYPSQTFVNIMEERGQISPNDISQLTSALELETFGLFGLSIKVKDAFGKHLLHLNVAPQEQHLATKNTFISELKVKYENMYEAVQPIPYIRDKLLCVARVFVECGIEYYAGKEKLVGVGTWKKLKSYQDIFRNPEVKSPRRILEAHPGFGKSTITLQIAYDWCNSRVGSFLCDFEVLILLRLRQLGGVKSIYRAIKSFLLPIDSTLKEDDVRRILQSTTSVLILLDGFDEYPDRENEELSDVKSIISRDMFQNYDVLITTRTACLPPESAPQTKRIRLTGFDEKARDDYIRKAVVSDDEEAITKIKNVFQKNSVLAAICEVPLFFAMFAHVTHDTKDTESSNSVTTFFRHMILCFHRHMENKLKGKSSTKLAAFRQHHQQLDAMAFNSLNGNKKQIVWRKEEMRKKLGAEFYDYYVNVGILVEEDVLDAGDSDDLLTMDIERIKYVKKVHFVHKLFCEWYAAHHLSNLASKFEAYFDWEVLYLEHDDLPKNVRKVKQNATKIRLDPSELQYVYRFACGLNRLAAEQIIEYFRFIDDSMFGILCILEESNGHLENVLDDVTALCERDVQVRSTDQTLLQMATLQLLQIAGSNGVRYEKFVFVHPRYPISPNAQMLCIRI
;
A
#
# COMPACT_ATOMS: atom_id res chain seq x y z
N MET A 1 35.50 11.01 -40.17
CA MET A 1 36.26 10.44 -41.29
C MET A 1 35.42 9.44 -42.08
N ASN A 2 35.08 8.26 -41.56
CA ASN A 2 34.29 7.26 -42.29
C ASN A 2 32.96 7.80 -42.86
N LEU A 3 32.25 8.66 -42.13
CA LEU A 3 31.02 9.31 -42.64
C LEU A 3 31.31 10.32 -43.77
N ALA A 4 32.36 11.13 -43.65
CA ALA A 4 32.72 12.07 -44.71
C ALA A 4 33.10 11.35 -46.01
N THR A 5 33.74 10.19 -45.90
CA THR A 5 34.01 9.29 -47.04
C THR A 5 32.72 8.67 -47.58
N LEU A 6 31.79 8.25 -46.72
CA LEU A 6 30.48 7.70 -47.11
C LEU A 6 29.61 8.72 -47.86
N PHE A 7 29.67 10.00 -47.45
CA PHE A 7 28.99 11.11 -48.13
C PHE A 7 29.79 11.69 -49.31
N GLU A 8 30.86 11.00 -49.75
CA GLU A 8 31.69 11.37 -50.89
C GLU A 8 32.25 12.80 -50.81
N TYR A 9 32.68 13.22 -49.62
CA TYR A 9 33.28 14.55 -49.45
C TYR A 9 34.63 14.64 -50.21
N PRO A 10 34.92 15.78 -50.86
CA PRO A 10 36.22 15.99 -51.49
C PRO A 10 37.37 15.81 -50.49
N ASN A 11 38.51 15.25 -50.94
CA ASN A 11 39.67 14.98 -50.07
C ASN A 11 40.11 16.23 -49.28
N GLY A 12 40.07 17.43 -49.87
CA GLY A 12 40.39 18.68 -49.16
C GLY A 12 39.41 19.02 -48.02
N THR A 13 38.15 18.59 -48.11
CA THR A 13 37.15 18.74 -47.03
C THR A 13 37.39 17.71 -45.94
N ILE A 14 37.73 16.48 -46.32
CA ILE A 14 38.10 15.40 -45.39
C ILE A 14 39.35 15.79 -44.59
N ASP A 15 40.37 16.35 -45.23
CA ASP A 15 41.58 16.86 -44.57
C ASP A 15 41.28 18.04 -43.64
N LYS A 16 40.37 18.94 -44.02
CA LYS A 16 39.92 20.06 -43.18
C LYS A 16 39.25 19.55 -41.90
N ILE A 17 38.43 18.50 -41.99
CA ILE A 17 37.80 17.86 -40.83
C ILE A 17 38.86 17.18 -39.96
N ALA A 18 39.81 16.46 -40.56
CA ALA A 18 40.85 15.72 -39.85
C ALA A 18 41.78 16.60 -39.02
N ARG A 19 42.11 17.80 -39.53
CA ARG A 19 43.04 18.75 -38.91
C ARG A 19 42.36 19.72 -37.95
N SER A 20 41.04 19.64 -37.79
CA SER A 20 40.30 20.49 -36.86
C SER A 20 40.56 20.09 -35.41
N ASN A 21 40.62 21.07 -34.51
CA ASN A 21 40.62 20.84 -33.06
C ASN A 21 39.33 20.14 -32.59
N TYR A 22 38.24 20.23 -33.36
CA TYR A 22 36.95 19.60 -33.09
C TYR A 22 36.40 18.93 -34.35
N PRO A 23 36.95 17.76 -34.76
CA PRO A 23 36.59 17.11 -36.02
C PRO A 23 35.10 16.79 -36.17
N SER A 24 34.46 16.30 -35.10
CA SER A 24 33.03 15.97 -35.11
C SER A 24 32.15 17.21 -35.30
N GLN A 25 32.51 18.33 -34.66
CA GLN A 25 31.78 19.60 -34.77
C GLN A 25 31.95 20.21 -36.17
N THR A 26 33.20 20.22 -36.67
CA THR A 26 33.50 20.71 -38.03
C THR A 26 32.78 19.88 -39.09
N PHE A 27 32.64 18.57 -38.87
CA PHE A 27 31.88 17.71 -39.76
C PHE A 27 30.38 18.06 -39.80
N VAL A 28 29.74 18.23 -38.64
CA VAL A 28 28.32 18.60 -38.54
C VAL A 28 28.04 19.96 -39.20
N ASN A 29 28.89 20.97 -38.97
CA ASN A 29 28.73 22.28 -39.60
C ASN A 29 28.82 22.20 -41.14
N ILE A 30 29.71 21.36 -41.68
CA ILE A 30 29.83 21.16 -43.13
C ILE A 30 28.60 20.44 -43.70
N MET A 31 28.01 19.49 -42.95
CA MET A 31 26.76 18.84 -43.34
C MET A 31 25.60 19.84 -43.39
N GLU A 32 25.52 20.74 -42.42
CA GLU A 32 24.53 21.82 -42.37
C GLU A 32 24.73 22.83 -43.53
N GLU A 33 25.95 23.33 -43.75
CA GLU A 33 26.30 24.23 -44.86
C GLU A 33 25.94 23.63 -46.24
N ARG A 34 25.99 22.31 -46.35
CA ARG A 34 25.64 21.56 -47.57
C ARG A 34 24.16 21.16 -47.66
N GLY A 35 23.34 21.51 -46.67
CA GLY A 35 21.91 21.16 -46.61
C GLY A 35 21.64 19.67 -46.45
N GLN A 36 22.60 18.90 -45.93
CA GLN A 36 22.47 17.45 -45.73
C GLN A 36 21.81 17.09 -44.38
N ILE A 37 21.82 18.03 -43.43
CA ILE A 37 21.05 18.00 -42.19
C ILE A 37 20.37 19.35 -42.00
N SER A 38 19.27 19.37 -41.25
CA SER A 38 18.66 20.63 -40.83
C SER A 38 19.38 21.17 -39.59
N PRO A 39 19.42 22.50 -39.37
CA PRO A 39 20.13 23.12 -38.24
C PRO A 39 19.77 22.53 -36.86
N ASN A 40 18.51 22.12 -36.68
CA ASN A 40 17.99 21.58 -35.42
C ASN A 40 17.46 20.14 -35.54
N ASP A 41 17.62 19.47 -36.69
CA ASP A 41 17.04 18.15 -36.91
C ASP A 41 17.97 17.22 -37.71
N ILE A 42 18.39 16.14 -37.04
CA ILE A 42 19.16 15.03 -37.61
C ILE A 42 18.36 13.72 -37.70
N SER A 43 17.05 13.75 -37.45
CA SER A 43 16.20 12.55 -37.42
C SER A 43 16.28 11.71 -38.69
N GLN A 44 16.36 12.36 -39.86
CA GLN A 44 16.55 11.69 -41.15
C GLN A 44 17.91 10.98 -41.24
N LEU A 45 18.97 11.63 -40.75
CA LEU A 45 20.32 11.07 -40.74
C LEU A 45 20.44 9.92 -39.74
N THR A 46 19.88 10.05 -38.54
CA THR A 46 19.90 8.98 -37.53
C THR A 46 19.05 7.79 -37.95
N SER A 47 17.89 8.03 -38.57
CA SER A 47 17.06 6.96 -39.12
C SER A 47 17.80 6.20 -40.23
N ALA A 48 18.52 6.91 -41.10
CA ALA A 48 19.33 6.28 -42.14
C ALA A 48 20.51 5.46 -41.57
N LEU A 49 21.15 5.93 -40.50
CA LEU A 49 22.27 5.24 -39.83
C LEU A 49 21.83 4.05 -38.95
N GLU A 50 20.57 4.04 -38.52
CA GLU A 50 19.96 3.01 -37.68
C GLU A 50 19.24 1.90 -38.48
N LEU A 51 19.12 2.06 -39.80
CA LEU A 51 18.66 0.99 -40.69
C LEU A 51 19.64 -0.20 -40.65
N GLU A 52 19.11 -1.39 -40.38
CA GLU A 52 19.87 -2.66 -40.31
C GLU A 52 20.71 -2.93 -41.57
N THR A 53 20.27 -2.44 -42.73
CA THR A 53 20.96 -2.58 -44.01
C THR A 53 22.35 -1.95 -44.05
N PHE A 54 22.65 -0.95 -43.21
CA PHE A 54 23.93 -0.25 -43.24
C PHE A 54 24.90 -0.69 -42.13
N GLY A 55 24.43 -1.31 -41.04
CA GLY A 55 25.31 -1.81 -39.96
C GLY A 55 26.08 -0.72 -39.19
N LEU A 56 25.60 0.53 -39.21
CA LEU A 56 26.30 1.71 -38.65
C LEU A 56 25.74 2.20 -37.29
N PHE A 57 25.09 1.32 -36.52
CA PHE A 57 24.44 1.70 -35.25
C PHE A 57 25.39 2.42 -34.26
N GLY A 58 26.64 1.98 -34.16
CA GLY A 58 27.66 2.62 -33.31
C GLY A 58 28.09 4.02 -33.78
N LEU A 59 27.83 4.38 -35.04
CA LEU A 59 28.05 5.73 -35.58
C LEU A 59 26.86 6.66 -35.30
N SER A 60 25.62 6.16 -35.23
CA SER A 60 24.44 6.96 -34.85
C SER A 60 24.65 7.62 -33.48
N ILE A 61 25.15 6.87 -32.49
CA ILE A 61 25.43 7.38 -31.14
C ILE A 61 26.46 8.52 -31.17
N LYS A 62 27.54 8.39 -31.96
CA LYS A 62 28.58 9.43 -32.09
C LYS A 62 28.08 10.68 -32.82
N VAL A 63 27.18 10.52 -33.79
CA VAL A 63 26.54 11.64 -34.49
C VAL A 63 25.57 12.37 -33.57
N LYS A 64 24.77 11.64 -32.76
CA LYS A 64 23.90 12.23 -31.74
C LYS A 64 24.68 13.02 -30.68
N ASP A 65 25.82 12.51 -30.20
CA ASP A 65 26.70 13.22 -29.26
C ASP A 65 27.33 14.49 -29.87
N ALA A 66 27.81 14.40 -31.12
CA ALA A 66 28.37 15.55 -31.83
C ALA A 66 27.31 16.63 -32.12
N PHE A 67 26.10 16.22 -32.49
CA PHE A 67 24.98 17.13 -32.72
C PHE A 67 24.48 17.75 -31.41
N GLY A 68 24.44 16.98 -30.31
CA GLY A 68 24.13 17.53 -28.98
C GLY A 68 25.10 18.63 -28.55
N LYS A 69 26.40 18.49 -28.87
CA LYS A 69 27.41 19.53 -28.62
C LYS A 69 27.25 20.76 -29.53
N HIS A 70 26.80 20.57 -30.76
CA HIS A 70 26.45 21.65 -31.68
C HIS A 70 25.22 22.44 -31.21
N LEU A 71 24.18 21.74 -30.75
CA LEU A 71 22.97 22.32 -30.16
C LEU A 71 23.24 23.08 -28.86
N LEU A 72 24.33 22.81 -28.13
CA LEU A 72 24.73 23.61 -26.97
C LEU A 72 25.37 24.95 -27.38
N HIS A 73 25.89 25.07 -28.60
CA HIS A 73 26.52 26.28 -29.13
C HIS A 73 25.57 27.19 -29.91
N LEU A 74 24.57 26.60 -30.56
CA LEU A 74 23.41 27.33 -31.06
C LEU A 74 22.51 27.61 -29.86
N ASN A 75 22.10 28.85 -29.62
CA ASN A 75 21.05 29.14 -28.62
C ASN A 75 19.74 28.47 -29.06
N VAL A 76 19.58 27.18 -28.74
CA VAL A 76 18.42 26.39 -29.09
C VAL A 76 17.19 27.00 -28.45
N ALA A 77 16.09 27.04 -29.22
CA ALA A 77 14.85 27.63 -28.79
C ALA A 77 14.40 27.02 -27.44
N PRO A 78 13.91 27.83 -26.48
CA PRO A 78 13.55 27.37 -25.13
C PRO A 78 12.62 26.14 -25.07
N GLN A 79 11.85 25.90 -26.14
CA GLN A 79 10.92 24.78 -26.26
C GLN A 79 11.60 23.41 -26.44
N GLU A 80 12.71 23.33 -27.19
CA GLU A 80 13.41 22.06 -27.45
C GLU A 80 14.19 21.59 -26.20
N GLN A 81 14.81 22.52 -25.46
CA GLN A 81 15.47 22.22 -24.19
C GLN A 81 14.48 21.76 -23.12
N HIS A 82 13.29 22.36 -23.10
CA HIS A 82 12.21 21.97 -22.20
C HIS A 82 11.69 20.54 -22.49
N LEU A 83 11.54 20.20 -23.77
CA LEU A 83 11.14 18.85 -24.20
C LEU A 83 12.19 17.80 -23.82
N ALA A 84 13.48 18.10 -24.03
CA ALA A 84 14.57 17.21 -23.63
C ALA A 84 14.57 16.96 -22.11
N THR A 85 14.43 18.02 -21.31
CA THR A 85 14.36 17.94 -19.84
C THR A 85 13.17 17.09 -19.37
N LYS A 86 12.00 17.26 -19.99
CA LYS A 86 10.81 16.45 -19.72
C LYS A 86 11.01 14.98 -20.09
N ASN A 87 11.65 14.69 -21.21
CA ASN A 87 11.93 13.31 -21.63
C ASN A 87 12.90 12.62 -20.66
N THR A 88 13.95 13.32 -20.20
CA THR A 88 14.83 12.82 -19.14
C THR A 88 14.04 12.51 -17.87
N PHE A 89 13.21 13.44 -17.41
CA PHE A 89 12.36 13.25 -16.24
C PHE A 89 11.48 12.00 -16.34
N ILE A 90 10.77 11.83 -17.47
CA ILE A 90 9.92 10.66 -17.71
C ILE A 90 10.75 9.36 -17.73
N SER A 91 11.93 9.38 -18.36
CA SER A 91 12.80 8.19 -18.41
C SER A 91 13.28 7.76 -17.02
N GLU A 92 13.67 8.72 -16.17
CA GLU A 92 14.10 8.45 -14.79
C GLU A 92 12.94 7.91 -13.93
N LEU A 93 11.74 8.47 -14.10
CA LEU A 93 10.53 7.93 -13.44
C LEU A 93 10.24 6.49 -13.87
N LYS A 94 10.34 6.17 -15.17
CA LYS A 94 10.11 4.81 -15.66
C LYS A 94 11.08 3.80 -15.06
N VAL A 95 12.38 4.13 -15.01
CA VAL A 95 13.40 3.29 -14.36
C VAL A 95 13.09 3.13 -12.86
N LYS A 96 12.66 4.19 -12.19
CA LYS A 96 12.27 4.10 -10.78
C LYS A 96 11.09 3.16 -10.58
N TYR A 97 10.05 3.27 -11.39
CA TYR A 97 8.85 2.43 -11.28
C TYR A 97 9.14 0.99 -11.65
N GLU A 98 10.00 0.73 -12.64
CA GLU A 98 10.47 -0.61 -12.98
C GLU A 98 11.10 -1.31 -11.78
N ASN A 99 11.99 -0.64 -11.06
CA ASN A 99 12.55 -1.17 -9.82
C ASN A 99 11.49 -1.44 -8.74
N MET A 100 10.40 -0.65 -8.70
CA MET A 100 9.32 -0.88 -7.74
C MET A 100 8.45 -2.08 -8.14
N TYR A 101 8.02 -2.16 -9.40
CA TYR A 101 7.09 -3.18 -9.85
C TYR A 101 7.75 -4.52 -10.16
N GLU A 102 9.06 -4.58 -10.43
CA GLU A 102 9.80 -5.85 -10.59
C GLU A 102 10.19 -6.49 -9.24
N ALA A 103 10.08 -5.74 -8.14
CA ALA A 103 10.50 -6.15 -6.81
C ALA A 103 9.34 -6.58 -5.88
N VAL A 104 8.19 -7.02 -6.41
CA VAL A 104 7.05 -7.41 -5.58
C VAL A 104 7.28 -8.76 -4.92
N GLN A 105 7.06 -8.82 -3.61
CA GLN A 105 7.11 -10.03 -2.80
C GLN A 105 5.71 -10.36 -2.28
N PRO A 106 5.04 -11.39 -2.82
CA PRO A 106 3.72 -11.81 -2.32
C PRO A 106 3.72 -12.20 -0.85
N ILE A 107 4.80 -12.85 -0.39
CA ILE A 107 4.98 -13.27 0.99
C ILE A 107 6.41 -13.00 1.48
N PRO A 108 6.60 -12.64 2.76
CA PRO A 108 7.87 -12.16 3.30
C PRO A 108 9.12 -13.05 3.14
N TYR A 109 8.98 -14.38 3.16
CA TYR A 109 10.13 -15.29 3.11
C TYR A 109 10.54 -15.69 1.69
N ILE A 110 9.71 -15.42 0.66
CA ILE A 110 10.10 -15.60 -0.74
C ILE A 110 10.94 -14.40 -1.19
N ARG A 111 12.12 -14.25 -0.60
CA ARG A 111 13.08 -13.19 -0.97
C ARG A 111 13.86 -13.53 -2.24
N ASP A 112 13.96 -14.82 -2.53
CA ASP A 112 14.76 -15.35 -3.63
C ASP A 112 14.00 -15.26 -4.98
N LYS A 113 12.72 -14.86 -4.98
CA LYS A 113 11.90 -14.66 -6.18
C LYS A 113 11.16 -13.32 -6.09
N LEU A 114 11.85 -12.25 -6.45
CA LEU A 114 11.17 -11.00 -6.78
C LEU A 114 10.32 -11.23 -8.04
N LEU A 115 9.06 -10.80 -7.99
CA LEU A 115 8.13 -10.95 -9.10
C LEU A 115 7.72 -9.58 -9.63
N CYS A 116 7.58 -9.49 -10.94
CA CYS A 116 6.86 -8.40 -11.58
C CYS A 116 5.42 -8.33 -11.03
N VAL A 117 4.92 -7.12 -10.74
CA VAL A 117 3.54 -6.89 -10.30
C VAL A 117 2.54 -7.51 -11.26
N ALA A 118 2.84 -7.48 -12.56
CA ALA A 118 2.00 -8.04 -13.60
C ALA A 118 1.84 -9.56 -13.49
N ARG A 119 2.71 -10.28 -12.78
CA ARG A 119 2.59 -11.72 -12.49
C ARG A 119 1.75 -12.04 -11.26
N VAL A 120 1.54 -11.07 -10.37
CA VAL A 120 0.82 -11.28 -9.10
C VAL A 120 -0.52 -10.55 -9.06
N PHE A 121 -0.67 -9.51 -9.89
CA PHE A 121 -1.90 -8.74 -9.98
C PHE A 121 -3.01 -9.58 -10.62
N VAL A 122 -4.17 -9.57 -9.96
CA VAL A 122 -5.44 -10.08 -10.48
C VAL A 122 -6.51 -9.03 -10.25
N GLU A 123 -7.50 -8.96 -11.13
CA GLU A 123 -8.63 -8.07 -10.94
C GLU A 123 -9.39 -8.48 -9.68
N CYS A 124 -9.45 -7.57 -8.71
CA CYS A 124 -10.24 -7.73 -7.50
C CYS A 124 -11.62 -7.11 -7.69
N GLY A 125 -12.55 -7.40 -6.79
CA GLY A 125 -13.84 -6.71 -6.83
C GLY A 125 -13.67 -5.22 -6.55
N ILE A 126 -14.19 -4.37 -7.44
CA ILE A 126 -14.12 -2.90 -7.34
C ILE A 126 -15.53 -2.34 -7.45
N GLU A 127 -15.87 -1.41 -6.58
CA GLU A 127 -17.14 -0.70 -6.60
C GLU A 127 -16.92 0.80 -6.46
N TYR A 128 -17.84 1.61 -6.98
CA TYR A 128 -17.85 3.05 -6.77
C TYR A 128 -19.13 3.50 -6.10
N TYR A 129 -19.07 4.61 -5.37
CA TYR A 129 -20.22 5.16 -4.66
C TYR A 129 -21.05 6.07 -5.57
N ALA A 130 -22.26 5.63 -5.93
CA ALA A 130 -23.24 6.38 -6.69
C ALA A 130 -24.19 7.11 -5.73
N GLY A 131 -23.78 8.30 -5.28
CA GLY A 131 -24.57 9.19 -4.43
C GLY A 131 -23.93 10.58 -4.30
N LYS A 132 -24.71 11.57 -3.84
CA LYS A 132 -24.16 12.87 -3.43
C LYS A 132 -23.56 12.72 -2.03
N GLU A 133 -22.27 12.96 -1.86
CA GLU A 133 -21.52 12.68 -0.63
C GLU A 133 -22.06 13.37 0.63
N LYS A 134 -22.79 14.49 0.48
CA LYS A 134 -23.35 15.28 1.59
C LYS A 134 -24.66 14.74 2.19
N LEU A 135 -25.24 13.66 1.63
CA LEU A 135 -26.45 13.03 2.18
C LEU A 135 -26.09 11.61 2.65
N VAL A 136 -25.79 11.49 3.94
CA VAL A 136 -25.55 10.20 4.60
C VAL A 136 -26.76 9.29 4.39
N GLY A 137 -26.54 8.11 3.79
CA GLY A 137 -27.56 7.06 3.65
C GLY A 137 -28.34 7.00 2.34
N VAL A 138 -28.04 7.84 1.33
CA VAL A 138 -28.82 7.88 0.06
C VAL A 138 -28.03 7.34 -1.16
N GLY A 139 -26.74 7.02 -1.02
CA GLY A 139 -25.95 6.49 -2.14
C GLY A 139 -25.86 4.96 -2.18
N THR A 140 -25.64 4.42 -3.37
CA THR A 140 -25.52 2.97 -3.60
C THR A 140 -24.13 2.63 -4.15
N TRP A 141 -23.55 1.51 -3.74
CA TRP A 141 -22.31 1.00 -4.33
C TRP A 141 -22.61 0.24 -5.61
N LYS A 142 -21.92 0.56 -6.70
CA LYS A 142 -22.07 -0.07 -8.01
C LYS A 142 -20.75 -0.66 -8.47
N LYS A 143 -20.79 -1.83 -9.12
CA LYS A 143 -19.60 -2.56 -9.56
C LYS A 143 -18.90 -1.92 -10.75
N LEU A 144 -17.57 -1.96 -10.74
CA LEU A 144 -16.69 -1.75 -11.88
C LEU A 144 -16.15 -3.10 -12.36
N LYS A 145 -15.82 -3.23 -13.65
CA LYS A 145 -15.35 -4.51 -14.22
C LYS A 145 -13.84 -4.67 -14.11
N SER A 146 -13.11 -3.57 -14.17
CA SER A 146 -11.65 -3.53 -14.13
C SER A 146 -11.18 -2.29 -13.39
N TYR A 147 -9.96 -2.31 -12.85
CA TYR A 147 -9.32 -1.12 -12.30
C TYR A 147 -9.22 0.02 -13.33
N GLN A 148 -9.18 -0.28 -14.64
CA GLN A 148 -9.12 0.75 -15.68
C GLN A 148 -10.39 1.62 -15.72
N ASP A 149 -11.52 1.07 -15.27
CA ASP A 149 -12.79 1.78 -15.21
C ASP A 149 -12.78 2.90 -14.15
N ILE A 150 -11.83 2.90 -13.22
CA ILE A 150 -11.58 4.00 -12.28
C ILE A 150 -11.42 5.32 -13.04
N PHE A 151 -10.75 5.28 -14.20
CA PHE A 151 -10.46 6.45 -15.03
C PHE A 151 -11.40 6.58 -16.22
N ARG A 152 -11.83 5.45 -16.80
CA ARG A 152 -12.65 5.42 -18.02
C ARG A 152 -14.14 5.56 -17.79
N ASN A 153 -14.67 5.10 -16.65
CA ASN A 153 -16.10 5.10 -16.42
C ASN A 153 -16.60 6.56 -16.24
N PRO A 154 -17.55 7.03 -17.06
CA PRO A 154 -18.09 8.39 -16.97
C PRO A 154 -18.70 8.72 -15.60
N GLU A 155 -19.26 7.74 -14.89
CA GLU A 155 -19.88 7.95 -13.56
C GLU A 155 -18.84 8.20 -12.45
N VAL A 156 -17.59 7.80 -12.69
CA VAL A 156 -16.46 7.90 -11.75
C VAL A 156 -15.41 8.93 -12.24
N LYS A 157 -15.64 9.57 -13.39
CA LYS A 157 -14.75 10.60 -13.91
C LYS A 157 -14.69 11.80 -12.97
N SER A 158 -13.53 12.07 -12.40
CA SER A 158 -13.28 13.23 -11.54
C SER A 158 -11.77 13.49 -11.45
N PRO A 159 -11.31 14.76 -11.35
CA PRO A 159 -9.91 15.07 -11.07
C PRO A 159 -9.43 14.52 -9.71
N ARG A 160 -10.35 14.17 -8.80
CA ARG A 160 -10.02 13.60 -7.49
C ARG A 160 -10.79 12.31 -7.28
N ARG A 161 -10.07 11.24 -6.96
CA ARG A 161 -10.62 9.94 -6.62
C ARG A 161 -9.97 9.41 -5.36
N ILE A 162 -10.77 8.77 -4.52
CA ILE A 162 -10.29 8.01 -3.35
C ILE A 162 -10.57 6.55 -3.60
N LEU A 163 -9.53 5.73 -3.52
CA LEU A 163 -9.60 4.28 -3.46
C LEU A 163 -9.47 3.83 -2.00
N GLU A 164 -10.59 3.52 -1.38
CA GLU A 164 -10.65 3.05 0.00
C GLU A 164 -10.73 1.52 0.06
N ALA A 165 -10.09 0.92 1.06
CA ALA A 165 -10.28 -0.49 1.35
C ALA A 165 -9.74 -0.84 2.73
N HIS A 166 -10.18 -1.97 3.27
CA HIS A 166 -9.59 -2.53 4.47
C HIS A 166 -8.10 -2.93 4.26
N PRO A 167 -7.35 -3.19 5.35
CA PRO A 167 -5.94 -3.59 5.27
C PRO A 167 -5.80 -4.92 4.50
N GLY A 168 -4.78 -5.04 3.64
CA GLY A 168 -4.53 -6.26 2.87
C GLY A 168 -5.35 -6.41 1.58
N PHE A 169 -6.18 -5.42 1.20
CA PHE A 169 -7.04 -5.47 -0.01
C PHE A 169 -6.35 -5.12 -1.33
N GLY A 170 -5.04 -4.86 -1.34
CA GLY A 170 -4.29 -4.65 -2.58
C GLY A 170 -4.27 -3.22 -3.12
N LYS A 171 -4.53 -2.21 -2.27
CA LYS A 171 -4.47 -0.78 -2.65
C LYS A 171 -3.13 -0.39 -3.28
N SER A 172 -2.02 -0.64 -2.58
CA SER A 172 -0.67 -0.35 -3.11
C SER A 172 -0.32 -1.22 -4.33
N THR A 173 -0.88 -2.44 -4.41
CA THR A 173 -0.70 -3.32 -5.57
C THR A 173 -1.35 -2.73 -6.81
N ILE A 174 -2.54 -2.12 -6.71
CA ILE A 174 -3.19 -1.45 -7.84
C ILE A 174 -2.38 -0.25 -8.32
N THR A 175 -1.80 0.54 -7.41
CA THR A 175 -0.99 1.70 -7.80
C THR A 175 0.29 1.29 -8.53
N LEU A 176 0.90 0.17 -8.11
CA LEU A 176 2.03 -0.43 -8.83
C LEU A 176 1.62 -1.01 -10.18
N GLN A 177 0.45 -1.64 -10.27
CA GLN A 177 -0.08 -2.13 -11.55
C GLN A 177 -0.33 -0.98 -12.53
N ILE A 178 -0.90 0.14 -12.06
CA ILE A 178 -1.08 1.35 -12.89
C ILE A 178 0.28 1.87 -13.38
N ALA A 179 1.30 1.91 -12.50
CA ALA A 179 2.65 2.34 -12.90
C ALA A 179 3.28 1.39 -13.92
N TYR A 180 3.14 0.07 -13.74
CA TYR A 180 3.58 -0.95 -14.69
C TYR A 180 2.91 -0.76 -16.06
N ASP A 181 1.59 -0.61 -16.08
CA ASP A 181 0.84 -0.46 -17.32
C ASP A 181 1.15 0.88 -18.00
N TRP A 182 1.44 1.95 -17.26
CA TRP A 182 1.90 3.23 -17.84
C TRP A 182 3.31 3.10 -18.46
N CYS A 183 4.25 2.44 -17.77
CA CYS A 183 5.60 2.20 -18.29
C CYS A 183 5.56 1.38 -19.60
N ASN A 184 4.67 0.39 -19.67
CA ASN A 184 4.56 -0.60 -20.75
C ASN A 184 3.40 -0.33 -21.72
N SER A 185 2.80 0.86 -21.68
CA SER A 185 1.61 1.18 -22.48
C SER A 185 1.89 1.10 -23.98
N ARG A 186 1.03 0.35 -24.68
CA ARG A 186 1.00 0.30 -26.15
C ARG A 186 0.08 1.40 -26.68
N VAL A 187 0.37 1.86 -27.90
CA VAL A 187 -0.49 2.82 -28.63
C VAL A 187 -1.95 2.37 -28.56
N GLY A 188 -2.82 3.22 -28.00
CA GLY A 188 -4.24 2.93 -27.77
C GLY A 188 -4.63 2.52 -26.33
N SER A 189 -3.66 2.37 -25.42
CA SER A 189 -3.91 2.25 -23.97
C SER A 189 -4.39 3.59 -23.40
N PHE A 190 -5.30 3.61 -22.41
CA PHE A 190 -5.72 4.88 -21.79
C PHE A 190 -4.60 5.54 -20.99
N LEU A 191 -3.65 4.76 -20.50
CA LEU A 191 -2.52 5.31 -19.77
C LEU A 191 -1.57 6.07 -20.71
N CYS A 192 -1.67 5.88 -22.04
CA CYS A 192 -1.02 6.76 -23.01
C CYS A 192 -1.57 8.19 -22.99
N ASP A 193 -2.78 8.41 -22.48
CA ASP A 193 -3.37 9.74 -22.39
C ASP A 193 -2.69 10.57 -21.29
N PHE A 194 -1.96 9.94 -20.35
CA PHE A 194 -1.18 10.60 -19.32
C PHE A 194 0.28 10.74 -19.74
N GLU A 195 0.70 11.98 -19.97
CA GLU A 195 2.09 12.31 -20.34
C GLU A 195 3.06 12.00 -19.20
N VAL A 196 2.63 12.21 -17.95
CA VAL A 196 3.44 12.01 -16.74
C VAL A 196 2.60 11.28 -15.68
N LEU A 197 3.21 10.26 -15.06
CA LEU A 197 2.67 9.59 -13.88
C LEU A 197 3.59 9.83 -12.68
N ILE A 198 3.05 10.30 -11.57
CA ILE A 198 3.75 10.51 -10.29
C ILE A 198 3.18 9.55 -9.25
N LEU A 199 3.98 8.59 -8.77
CA LEU A 199 3.59 7.67 -7.69
C LEU A 199 4.38 7.98 -6.42
N LEU A 200 3.70 8.48 -5.38
CA LEU A 200 4.30 8.78 -4.09
C LEU A 200 3.67 7.95 -2.98
N ARG A 201 4.51 7.28 -2.20
CA ARG A 201 4.09 6.54 -0.99
C ARG A 201 4.10 7.50 0.19
N LEU A 202 2.93 7.85 0.70
CA LEU A 202 2.75 8.93 1.67
C LEU A 202 3.47 8.68 3.01
N ARG A 203 3.69 7.41 3.39
CA ARG A 203 4.52 7.05 4.56
C ARG A 203 5.95 7.62 4.52
N GLN A 204 6.45 7.97 3.33
CA GLN A 204 7.81 8.51 3.15
C GLN A 204 7.86 10.03 3.26
N LEU A 205 6.71 10.72 3.28
CA LEU A 205 6.63 12.17 3.14
C LEU A 205 6.59 12.94 4.47
N GLY A 206 6.85 12.29 5.61
CA GLY A 206 6.87 12.97 6.91
C GLY A 206 7.89 14.12 6.95
N GLY A 207 7.43 15.32 7.31
CA GLY A 207 8.23 16.54 7.33
C GLY A 207 8.49 17.16 5.95
N VAL A 208 7.95 16.59 4.87
CA VAL A 208 8.16 17.08 3.50
C VAL A 208 7.01 17.98 3.09
N LYS A 209 7.22 19.31 3.15
CA LYS A 209 6.19 20.29 2.80
C LYS A 209 5.96 20.44 1.29
N SER A 210 7.00 20.28 0.47
CA SER A 210 6.91 20.46 -1.00
C SER A 210 6.82 19.15 -1.79
N ILE A 211 5.85 19.07 -2.69
CA ILE A 211 5.67 17.93 -3.60
C ILE A 211 6.79 17.85 -4.65
N TYR A 212 7.30 18.97 -5.12
CA TYR A 212 8.40 19.02 -6.10
C TYR A 212 9.68 18.47 -5.49
N ARG A 213 9.96 18.89 -4.25
CA ARG A 213 11.07 18.35 -3.46
C ARG A 213 10.91 16.86 -3.31
N ALA A 214 9.73 16.37 -2.94
CA ALA A 214 9.44 14.94 -2.79
C ALA A 214 9.69 14.15 -4.08
N ILE A 215 9.25 14.65 -5.23
CA ILE A 215 9.46 13.98 -6.52
C ILE A 215 10.95 13.88 -6.86
N LYS A 216 11.69 15.00 -6.80
CA LYS A 216 13.15 15.01 -7.05
C LYS A 216 13.89 14.03 -6.14
N SER A 217 13.41 13.93 -4.92
CA SER A 217 14.03 13.25 -3.80
C SER A 217 13.80 11.74 -3.76
N PHE A 218 12.57 11.32 -4.01
CA PHE A 218 12.14 9.93 -3.87
C PHE A 218 12.02 9.20 -5.21
N LEU A 219 11.77 9.93 -6.30
CA LEU A 219 11.51 9.34 -7.60
C LEU A 219 12.68 9.46 -8.58
N LEU A 220 13.45 10.55 -8.51
CA LEU A 220 14.63 10.73 -9.37
C LEU A 220 15.89 10.10 -8.74
N PRO A 221 16.86 9.65 -9.56
CA PRO A 221 18.10 9.10 -9.06
C PRO A 221 18.97 10.18 -8.39
N ILE A 222 19.88 9.74 -7.52
CA ILE A 222 20.74 10.63 -6.70
C ILE A 222 21.62 11.53 -7.60
N ASP A 223 22.04 11.00 -8.74
CA ASP A 223 22.87 11.65 -9.76
C ASP A 223 22.06 12.33 -10.88
N SER A 224 20.73 12.45 -10.74
CA SER A 224 19.90 13.21 -11.69
C SER A 224 20.38 14.65 -11.78
N THR A 225 20.46 15.16 -13.01
CA THR A 225 20.80 16.58 -13.28
C THR A 225 19.61 17.51 -13.02
N LEU A 226 18.41 16.96 -12.84
CA LEU A 226 17.18 17.69 -12.63
C LEU A 226 17.09 18.23 -11.19
N LYS A 227 16.80 19.51 -11.08
CA LYS A 227 16.55 20.21 -9.82
C LYS A 227 15.06 20.25 -9.51
N GLU A 228 14.75 20.63 -8.28
CA GLU A 228 13.36 20.82 -7.85
C GLU A 228 12.59 21.80 -8.77
N ASP A 229 13.23 22.90 -9.18
CA ASP A 229 12.64 23.87 -10.11
C ASP A 229 12.38 23.29 -11.50
N ASP A 230 13.19 22.33 -11.95
CA ASP A 230 12.97 21.62 -13.21
C ASP A 230 11.70 20.77 -13.12
N VAL A 231 11.55 20.01 -12.03
CA VAL A 231 10.33 19.25 -11.74
C VAL A 231 9.11 20.16 -11.72
N ARG A 232 9.21 21.32 -11.06
CA ARG A 232 8.13 22.31 -11.01
C ARG A 232 7.73 22.79 -12.40
N ARG A 233 8.70 23.21 -13.22
CA ARG A 233 8.45 23.69 -14.60
C ARG A 233 7.88 22.60 -15.49
N ILE A 234 8.41 21.38 -15.42
CA ILE A 234 7.93 20.23 -16.21
C ILE A 234 6.47 19.95 -15.88
N LEU A 235 6.11 19.85 -14.59
CA LEU A 235 4.72 19.63 -14.20
C LEU A 235 3.84 20.79 -14.67
N GLN A 236 4.15 22.05 -14.33
CA GLN A 236 3.35 23.22 -14.74
C GLN A 236 3.07 23.30 -16.26
N SER A 237 4.03 22.86 -17.08
CA SER A 237 3.88 22.82 -18.53
C SER A 237 3.14 21.59 -19.09
N THR A 238 2.98 20.53 -18.29
CA THR A 238 2.39 19.27 -18.72
C THR A 238 0.89 19.29 -18.53
N THR A 239 0.16 18.96 -19.60
CA THR A 239 -1.31 19.08 -19.62
C THR A 239 -2.00 17.88 -18.98
N SER A 240 -1.44 16.69 -19.15
CA SER A 240 -2.02 15.45 -18.64
C SER A 240 -1.08 14.75 -17.66
N VAL A 241 -1.42 14.84 -16.37
CA VAL A 241 -0.64 14.26 -15.26
C VAL A 241 -1.57 13.42 -14.38
N LEU A 242 -1.14 12.19 -14.08
CA LEU A 242 -1.75 11.34 -13.08
C LEU A 242 -0.87 11.28 -11.83
N ILE A 243 -1.41 11.70 -10.69
CA ILE A 243 -0.74 11.58 -9.38
C ILE A 243 -1.41 10.46 -8.57
N LEU A 244 -0.61 9.49 -8.15
CA LEU A 244 -1.00 8.41 -7.25
C LEU A 244 -0.41 8.70 -5.87
N LEU A 245 -1.27 8.94 -4.89
CA LEU A 245 -0.90 9.16 -3.48
C LEU A 245 -1.25 7.89 -2.69
N ASP A 246 -0.25 7.05 -2.45
CA ASP A 246 -0.45 5.73 -1.85
C ASP A 246 -0.30 5.77 -0.31
N GLY A 247 -1.39 5.44 0.40
CA GLY A 247 -1.40 5.20 1.84
C GLY A 247 -1.62 6.44 2.69
N PHE A 248 -2.73 7.18 2.52
CA PHE A 248 -3.02 8.36 3.34
C PHE A 248 -3.15 8.03 4.84
N ASP A 249 -3.65 6.84 5.18
CA ASP A 249 -3.70 6.36 6.56
C ASP A 249 -2.31 6.13 7.19
N GLU A 250 -1.26 6.14 6.37
CA GLU A 250 0.15 6.02 6.75
C GLU A 250 0.92 7.34 6.62
N TYR A 251 0.28 8.44 6.19
CA TYR A 251 0.93 9.74 6.04
C TYR A 251 1.29 10.32 7.42
N PRO A 252 2.58 10.55 7.75
CA PRO A 252 2.98 10.97 9.09
C PRO A 252 2.39 12.33 9.51
N ASP A 253 2.16 13.22 8.54
CA ASP A 253 1.63 14.56 8.79
C ASP A 253 0.12 14.67 8.52
N ARG A 254 -0.61 13.54 8.45
CA ARG A 254 -2.07 13.54 8.19
C ARG A 254 -2.84 14.36 9.23
N GLU A 255 -2.43 14.26 10.50
CA GLU A 255 -3.03 14.94 11.66
C GLU A 255 -2.37 16.30 11.94
N ASN A 256 -1.37 16.71 11.16
CA ASN A 256 -0.73 18.02 11.32
C ASN A 256 -1.67 19.12 10.81
N GLU A 257 -1.85 20.19 11.59
CA GLU A 257 -2.67 21.35 11.21
C GLU A 257 -1.97 22.23 10.16
N GLU A 258 -0.64 22.16 10.07
CA GLU A 258 0.10 22.90 9.05
C GLU A 258 -0.23 22.42 7.62
N LEU A 259 -0.43 23.38 6.72
CA LEU A 259 -0.71 23.10 5.32
C LEU A 259 0.55 22.53 4.63
N SER A 260 0.40 21.35 4.02
CA SER A 260 1.40 20.76 3.13
C SER A 260 0.87 20.69 1.69
N ASP A 261 1.76 20.62 0.70
CA ASP A 261 1.36 20.46 -0.71
C ASP A 261 0.48 19.20 -0.87
N VAL A 262 0.70 18.13 -0.10
CA VAL A 262 -0.15 16.93 -0.12
C VAL A 262 -1.59 17.27 0.25
N LYS A 263 -1.81 18.01 1.33
CA LYS A 263 -3.15 18.46 1.74
C LYS A 263 -3.78 19.37 0.68
N SER A 264 -3.02 20.31 0.12
CA SER A 264 -3.48 21.18 -0.97
C SER A 264 -3.82 20.41 -2.25
N ILE A 265 -3.12 19.32 -2.55
CA ILE A 265 -3.45 18.44 -3.68
C ILE A 265 -4.78 17.72 -3.41
N ILE A 266 -4.96 17.18 -2.21
CA ILE A 266 -6.19 16.47 -1.79
C ILE A 266 -7.42 17.39 -1.83
N SER A 267 -7.29 18.61 -1.31
CA SER A 267 -8.34 19.65 -1.34
C SER A 267 -8.58 20.24 -2.72
N ARG A 268 -7.69 19.94 -3.68
CA ARG A 268 -7.65 20.51 -5.03
C ARG A 268 -7.35 22.01 -5.04
N ASP A 269 -6.70 22.54 -4.02
CA ASP A 269 -6.12 23.89 -4.07
C ASP A 269 -4.84 23.92 -4.93
N MET A 270 -4.17 22.77 -5.06
CA MET A 270 -3.02 22.53 -5.93
C MET A 270 -3.36 21.49 -7.01
N PHE A 271 -2.78 21.65 -8.21
CA PHE A 271 -2.97 20.74 -9.35
C PHE A 271 -4.45 20.51 -9.72
N GLN A 272 -5.19 21.60 -9.88
CA GLN A 272 -6.65 21.58 -10.09
C GLN A 272 -7.12 20.77 -11.30
N ASN A 273 -6.27 20.65 -12.32
CA ASN A 273 -6.58 20.00 -13.60
C ASN A 273 -5.96 18.59 -13.72
N TYR A 274 -5.18 18.14 -12.74
CA TYR A 274 -4.58 16.81 -12.79
C TYR A 274 -5.52 15.76 -12.22
N ASP A 275 -5.41 14.54 -12.72
CA ASP A 275 -6.05 13.38 -12.12
C ASP A 275 -5.23 12.94 -10.91
N VAL A 276 -5.91 12.79 -9.77
CA VAL A 276 -5.28 12.30 -8.53
C VAL A 276 -6.09 11.12 -7.99
N LEU A 277 -5.39 10.02 -7.72
CA LEU A 277 -5.93 8.85 -7.03
C LEU A 277 -5.25 8.73 -5.65
N ILE A 278 -6.03 8.83 -4.59
CA ILE A 278 -5.58 8.71 -3.21
C ILE A 278 -5.99 7.33 -2.71
N THR A 279 -5.05 6.55 -2.16
CA THR A 279 -5.39 5.28 -1.50
C THR A 279 -5.44 5.47 0.02
N THR A 280 -6.44 4.88 0.68
CA THR A 280 -6.56 4.97 2.15
C THR A 280 -7.39 3.82 2.73
N ARG A 281 -7.39 3.68 4.06
CA ARG A 281 -8.37 2.85 4.77
C ARG A 281 -9.72 3.54 4.80
N THR A 282 -10.81 2.77 4.75
CA THR A 282 -12.18 3.29 4.80
C THR A 282 -12.45 4.15 6.05
N ALA A 283 -11.81 3.85 7.18
CA ALA A 283 -11.92 4.63 8.40
C ALA A 283 -11.03 5.91 8.41
N CYS A 284 -10.14 6.07 7.44
CA CYS A 284 -9.12 7.12 7.39
C CYS A 284 -9.30 8.02 6.16
N LEU A 285 -10.53 8.39 5.83
CA LEU A 285 -10.78 9.29 4.71
C LEU A 285 -10.16 10.67 4.97
N PRO A 286 -9.50 11.31 3.98
CA PRO A 286 -8.96 12.64 4.16
C PRO A 286 -10.08 13.64 4.44
N PRO A 287 -10.06 14.36 5.58
CA PRO A 287 -11.10 15.32 5.92
C PRO A 287 -11.12 16.51 4.96
N GLU A 288 -9.98 16.85 4.36
CA GLU A 288 -9.83 17.96 3.41
C GLU A 288 -10.21 17.57 1.97
N SER A 289 -10.88 16.44 1.76
CA SER A 289 -11.25 15.97 0.41
C SER A 289 -12.17 16.96 -0.32
N ALA A 290 -11.84 17.28 -1.57
CA ALA A 290 -12.64 18.21 -2.36
C ALA A 290 -14.08 17.68 -2.61
N PRO A 291 -15.14 18.51 -2.67
CA PRO A 291 -16.54 18.03 -2.76
C PRO A 291 -16.91 17.19 -3.98
N GLN A 292 -16.13 17.27 -5.06
CA GLN A 292 -16.29 16.50 -6.29
C GLN A 292 -15.46 15.21 -6.32
N THR A 293 -14.79 14.89 -5.22
CA THR A 293 -14.01 13.66 -5.10
C THR A 293 -14.93 12.46 -5.29
N LYS A 294 -14.47 11.44 -6.01
CA LYS A 294 -15.22 10.20 -6.20
C LYS A 294 -14.66 9.11 -5.32
N ARG A 295 -15.54 8.41 -4.60
CA ARG A 295 -15.16 7.26 -3.77
C ARG A 295 -15.32 5.94 -4.51
N ILE A 296 -14.29 5.13 -4.40
CA ILE A 296 -14.14 3.82 -5.00
C ILE A 296 -13.64 2.90 -3.90
N ARG A 297 -14.15 1.67 -3.82
CA ARG A 297 -13.69 0.70 -2.85
C ARG A 297 -13.28 -0.62 -3.47
N LEU A 298 -12.30 -1.26 -2.86
CA LEU A 298 -11.97 -2.66 -3.14
C LEU A 298 -12.78 -3.57 -2.21
N THR A 299 -13.36 -4.63 -2.78
CA THR A 299 -14.20 -5.59 -2.04
C THR A 299 -13.51 -6.94 -1.81
N GLY A 300 -12.25 -7.09 -2.21
CA GLY A 300 -11.46 -8.31 -1.99
C GLY A 300 -11.53 -9.30 -3.14
N PHE A 301 -11.08 -10.53 -2.88
CA PHE A 301 -11.09 -11.63 -3.84
C PHE A 301 -12.38 -12.44 -3.75
N ASP A 302 -13.05 -12.56 -4.90
CA ASP A 302 -14.06 -13.59 -5.10
C ASP A 302 -13.41 -14.93 -5.50
N GLU A 303 -14.23 -15.95 -5.76
CA GLU A 303 -13.74 -17.28 -6.15
C GLU A 303 -12.90 -17.24 -7.44
N LYS A 304 -13.30 -16.42 -8.42
CA LYS A 304 -12.60 -16.29 -9.69
C LYS A 304 -11.23 -15.64 -9.49
N ALA A 305 -11.16 -14.52 -8.76
CA ALA A 305 -9.90 -13.84 -8.47
C ALA A 305 -8.91 -14.74 -7.71
N ARG A 306 -9.41 -15.58 -6.78
CA ARG A 306 -8.58 -16.59 -6.10
C ARG A 306 -8.02 -17.62 -7.07
N ASP A 307 -8.85 -18.15 -7.98
CA ASP A 307 -8.43 -19.12 -9.00
C ASP A 307 -7.37 -18.52 -9.94
N ASP A 308 -7.65 -17.32 -10.47
CA ASP A 308 -6.74 -16.56 -11.33
C ASP A 308 -5.39 -16.32 -10.62
N TYR A 309 -5.41 -15.99 -9.33
CA TYR A 309 -4.18 -15.73 -8.57
C TYR A 309 -3.36 -17.00 -8.35
N ILE A 310 -3.98 -18.14 -8.01
CA ILE A 310 -3.24 -19.41 -7.84
C ILE A 310 -2.53 -19.76 -9.14
N ARG A 311 -3.27 -19.75 -10.26
CA ARG A 311 -2.74 -20.06 -11.60
C ARG A 311 -1.55 -19.18 -11.95
N LYS A 312 -1.71 -17.87 -11.75
CA LYS A 312 -0.75 -16.86 -12.20
C LYS A 312 0.49 -16.74 -11.31
N ALA A 313 0.32 -16.81 -9.99
CA ALA A 313 1.33 -16.44 -9.02
C ALA A 313 1.93 -17.61 -8.23
N VAL A 314 1.24 -18.75 -8.12
CA VAL A 314 1.65 -19.86 -7.23
C VAL A 314 2.15 -21.07 -8.02
N VAL A 315 1.33 -21.62 -8.92
CA VAL A 315 1.54 -23.00 -9.43
C VAL A 315 1.75 -23.12 -10.95
N SER A 316 1.75 -22.02 -11.70
CA SER A 316 1.95 -22.02 -13.17
C SER A 316 1.12 -23.10 -13.89
N ASP A 317 -0.17 -23.17 -13.57
CA ASP A 317 -1.17 -24.10 -14.14
C ASP A 317 -1.07 -25.60 -13.75
N ASP A 318 -0.42 -25.95 -12.63
CA ASP A 318 -0.57 -27.28 -12.01
C ASP A 318 -1.99 -27.47 -11.42
N GLU A 319 -2.87 -28.12 -12.18
CA GLU A 319 -4.27 -28.38 -11.80
C GLU A 319 -4.43 -29.22 -10.53
N GLU A 320 -3.47 -30.10 -10.21
CA GLU A 320 -3.54 -30.90 -8.98
C GLU A 320 -3.31 -30.00 -7.76
N ALA A 321 -2.32 -29.13 -7.82
CA ALA A 321 -2.05 -28.14 -6.78
C ALA A 321 -3.18 -27.10 -6.64
N ILE A 322 -3.77 -26.65 -7.75
CA ILE A 322 -4.96 -25.77 -7.75
C ILE A 322 -6.11 -26.46 -7.02
N THR A 323 -6.44 -27.69 -7.41
CA THR A 323 -7.54 -28.47 -6.85
C THR A 323 -7.34 -28.70 -5.36
N LYS A 324 -6.10 -29.01 -4.94
CA LYS A 324 -5.74 -29.18 -3.53
C LYS A 324 -6.04 -27.92 -2.71
N ILE A 325 -5.61 -26.76 -3.18
CA ILE A 325 -5.84 -25.47 -2.49
C ILE A 325 -7.34 -25.15 -2.44
N LYS A 326 -8.07 -25.36 -3.54
CA LYS A 326 -9.52 -25.09 -3.62
C LYS A 326 -10.35 -25.98 -2.68
N ASN A 327 -9.98 -27.25 -2.56
CA ASN A 327 -10.67 -28.20 -1.69
C ASN A 327 -10.63 -27.81 -0.20
N VAL A 328 -9.65 -27.00 0.23
CA VAL A 328 -9.61 -26.50 1.62
C VAL A 328 -10.78 -25.56 1.91
N PHE A 329 -11.11 -24.66 0.98
CA PHE A 329 -12.21 -23.69 1.15
C PHE A 329 -13.59 -24.34 1.11
N GLN A 330 -13.75 -25.43 0.35
CA GLN A 330 -15.01 -26.19 0.35
C GLN A 330 -15.29 -26.83 1.71
N LYS A 331 -14.24 -27.17 2.46
CA LYS A 331 -14.35 -27.78 3.79
C LYS A 331 -14.40 -26.76 4.92
N ASN A 332 -13.94 -25.52 4.69
CA ASN A 332 -13.89 -24.47 5.71
C ASN A 332 -14.34 -23.11 5.14
N SER A 333 -15.60 -22.77 5.37
CA SER A 333 -16.20 -21.50 4.93
C SER A 333 -15.65 -20.28 5.67
N VAL A 334 -15.22 -20.43 6.94
CA VAL A 334 -14.59 -19.34 7.71
C VAL A 334 -13.25 -18.98 7.08
N LEU A 335 -12.43 -19.97 6.75
CA LEU A 335 -11.17 -19.75 6.05
C LEU A 335 -11.40 -19.12 4.66
N ALA A 336 -12.46 -19.53 3.95
CA ALA A 336 -12.82 -18.91 2.68
C ALA A 336 -13.16 -17.41 2.83
N ALA A 337 -13.88 -17.04 3.89
CA ALA A 337 -14.19 -15.65 4.23
C ALA A 337 -12.95 -14.84 4.65
N ILE A 338 -12.06 -15.43 5.45
CA ILE A 338 -10.76 -14.83 5.79
C ILE A 338 -9.96 -14.56 4.51
N CYS A 339 -9.96 -15.51 3.57
CA CYS A 339 -9.27 -15.43 2.30
C CYS A 339 -9.99 -14.61 1.21
N GLU A 340 -11.05 -13.89 1.54
CA GLU A 340 -11.48 -12.77 0.70
C GLU A 340 -10.50 -11.60 0.79
N VAL A 341 -9.73 -11.50 1.88
CA VAL A 341 -8.64 -10.55 2.01
C VAL A 341 -7.47 -11.03 1.15
N PRO A 342 -7.10 -10.32 0.06
CA PRO A 342 -6.04 -10.70 -0.88
C PRO A 342 -4.71 -11.04 -0.21
N LEU A 343 -4.27 -10.27 0.79
CA LEU A 343 -3.03 -10.57 1.53
C LEU A 343 -3.11 -11.90 2.27
N PHE A 344 -4.23 -12.19 2.94
CA PHE A 344 -4.41 -13.46 3.64
C PHE A 344 -4.44 -14.62 2.65
N PHE A 345 -5.15 -14.45 1.53
CA PHE A 345 -5.15 -15.47 0.48
C PHE A 345 -3.77 -15.72 -0.12
N ALA A 346 -3.01 -14.67 -0.43
CA ALA A 346 -1.65 -14.80 -0.94
C ALA A 346 -0.77 -15.58 0.05
N MET A 347 -0.79 -15.22 1.34
CA MET A 347 -0.06 -15.96 2.37
C MET A 347 -0.48 -17.43 2.43
N PHE A 348 -1.79 -17.69 2.46
CA PHE A 348 -2.33 -19.04 2.51
C PHE A 348 -1.92 -19.88 1.29
N ALA A 349 -2.08 -19.35 0.09
CA ALA A 349 -1.85 -20.08 -1.15
C ALA A 349 -0.38 -20.46 -1.32
N HIS A 350 0.55 -19.53 -1.06
CA HIS A 350 1.99 -19.81 -1.11
C HIS A 350 2.44 -20.76 0.00
N VAL A 351 1.98 -20.57 1.24
CA VAL A 351 2.34 -21.45 2.37
C VAL A 351 1.79 -22.88 2.17
N THR A 352 0.55 -23.03 1.69
CA THR A 352 -0.08 -24.35 1.46
C THR A 352 0.53 -25.08 0.27
N HIS A 353 1.08 -24.34 -0.68
CA HIS A 353 1.85 -24.92 -1.78
C HIS A 353 3.22 -25.42 -1.27
N ASP A 354 3.91 -24.62 -0.46
CA ASP A 354 5.24 -24.95 0.05
C ASP A 354 5.23 -26.01 1.17
N THR A 355 4.17 -26.02 1.99
CA THR A 355 4.03 -26.92 3.13
C THR A 355 2.94 -27.94 2.86
N LYS A 356 3.17 -29.22 3.19
CA LYS A 356 2.11 -30.24 3.13
C LYS A 356 1.07 -30.07 4.26
N ASP A 357 1.30 -29.13 5.18
CA ASP A 357 0.42 -28.83 6.29
C ASP A 357 -0.78 -28.01 5.80
N THR A 358 -1.98 -28.59 5.92
CA THR A 358 -3.25 -27.88 5.71
C THR A 358 -3.91 -27.70 7.08
N GLU A 359 -3.38 -26.78 7.90
CA GLU A 359 -4.07 -26.44 9.15
C GLU A 359 -5.34 -25.63 8.83
N SER A 360 -6.49 -26.14 9.25
CA SER A 360 -7.76 -25.42 9.17
C SER A 360 -7.81 -24.34 10.26
N SER A 361 -7.76 -23.07 9.86
CA SER A 361 -7.92 -21.94 10.77
C SER A 361 -9.39 -21.49 10.81
N ASN A 362 -9.93 -21.32 12.02
CA ASN A 362 -11.33 -20.96 12.25
C ASN A 362 -11.49 -19.52 12.79
N SER A 363 -10.40 -18.75 12.86
CA SER A 363 -10.37 -17.35 13.26
C SER A 363 -9.22 -16.62 12.55
N VAL A 364 -9.26 -15.28 12.46
CA VAL A 364 -8.16 -14.53 11.84
C VAL A 364 -6.90 -14.64 12.70
N THR A 365 -7.04 -14.69 14.02
CA THR A 365 -5.91 -14.85 14.95
C THR A 365 -5.19 -16.17 14.75
N THR A 366 -5.92 -17.30 14.70
CA THR A 366 -5.31 -18.62 14.46
C THR A 366 -4.64 -18.70 13.09
N PHE A 367 -5.29 -18.15 12.05
CA PHE A 367 -4.75 -18.05 10.71
C PHE A 367 -3.45 -17.26 10.68
N PHE A 368 -3.45 -16.04 11.21
CA PHE A 368 -2.29 -15.16 11.18
C PHE A 368 -1.14 -15.72 12.01
N ARG A 369 -1.43 -16.31 13.18
CA ARG A 369 -0.45 -17.04 13.99
C ARG A 369 0.22 -18.16 13.20
N HIS A 370 -0.57 -18.97 12.51
CA HIS A 370 -0.05 -20.06 11.67
C HIS A 370 0.86 -19.52 10.55
N MET A 371 0.47 -18.44 9.86
CA MET A 371 1.29 -17.80 8.82
C MET A 371 2.64 -17.31 9.38
N ILE A 372 2.63 -16.61 10.53
CA ILE A 372 3.86 -16.15 11.20
C ILE A 372 4.76 -17.34 11.58
N LEU A 373 4.19 -18.41 12.13
CA LEU A 373 4.93 -19.63 12.46
C LEU A 373 5.60 -20.24 11.22
N CYS A 374 4.90 -20.29 10.08
CA CYS A 374 5.45 -20.78 8.81
C CYS A 374 6.63 -19.92 8.34
N PHE A 375 6.58 -18.60 8.52
CA PHE A 375 7.67 -17.70 8.13
C PHE A 375 8.93 -17.95 8.98
N HIS A 376 8.76 -18.09 10.30
CA HIS A 376 9.86 -18.46 11.19
C HIS A 376 10.44 -19.84 10.85
N ARG A 377 9.59 -20.85 10.63
CA ARG A 377 10.01 -22.22 10.28
C ARG A 377 10.80 -22.25 8.98
N HIS A 378 10.38 -21.49 7.97
CA HIS A 378 11.11 -21.37 6.71
C HIS A 378 12.53 -20.83 6.94
N MET A 379 12.66 -19.75 7.71
CA MET A 379 13.98 -19.18 8.03
C MET A 379 14.85 -20.09 8.86
N GLU A 380 14.29 -20.74 9.89
CA GLU A 380 15.00 -21.73 10.70
C GLU A 380 15.55 -22.87 9.83
N ASN A 381 14.77 -23.31 8.83
CA ASN A 381 15.21 -24.33 7.87
C ASN A 381 16.33 -23.84 6.95
N LYS A 382 16.30 -22.58 6.50
CA LYS A 382 17.35 -21.97 5.66
C LYS A 382 18.67 -21.77 6.45
N LEU A 383 18.59 -21.63 7.76
CA LEU A 383 19.74 -21.38 8.65
C LEU A 383 20.36 -22.65 9.28
N LYS A 384 19.97 -23.86 8.83
CA LYS A 384 20.50 -25.13 9.35
C LYS A 384 22.04 -25.13 9.40
N GLY A 385 22.58 -25.20 10.63
CA GLY A 385 24.02 -25.09 10.95
C GLY A 385 24.35 -24.13 12.11
N LYS A 386 23.41 -23.26 12.52
CA LYS A 386 23.55 -22.35 13.67
C LYS A 386 22.46 -22.63 14.73
N SER A 387 22.85 -22.62 16.00
CA SER A 387 22.05 -22.92 17.23
C SER A 387 20.52 -22.78 17.08
N SER A 388 19.82 -23.90 16.86
CA SER A 388 18.36 -23.97 16.68
C SER A 388 17.58 -23.46 17.90
N THR A 389 18.13 -23.64 19.10
CA THR A 389 17.51 -23.21 20.37
C THR A 389 17.44 -21.68 20.48
N LYS A 390 18.43 -20.95 19.97
CA LYS A 390 18.48 -19.48 20.01
C LYS A 390 17.47 -18.84 19.05
N LEU A 391 17.29 -19.44 17.87
CA LEU A 391 16.30 -18.97 16.88
C LEU A 391 14.87 -19.21 17.39
N ALA A 392 14.61 -20.36 18.01
CA ALA A 392 13.33 -20.63 18.66
C ALA A 392 13.02 -19.62 19.78
N ALA A 393 14.04 -19.16 20.52
CA ALA A 393 13.88 -18.14 21.55
C ALA A 393 13.43 -16.79 20.97
N PHE A 394 13.94 -16.35 19.81
CA PHE A 394 13.51 -15.09 19.15
C PHE A 394 12.05 -15.12 18.67
N ARG A 395 11.53 -16.30 18.36
CA ARG A 395 10.12 -16.51 18.05
C ARG A 395 9.22 -16.42 19.28
N GLN A 396 9.73 -16.72 20.48
CA GLN A 396 8.95 -16.74 21.72
C GLN A 396 9.12 -15.47 22.58
N HIS A 397 10.25 -14.78 22.44
CA HIS A 397 10.62 -13.62 23.27
C HIS A 397 10.70 -12.36 22.43
N HIS A 398 9.54 -11.82 22.06
CA HIS A 398 9.40 -10.61 21.25
C HIS A 398 8.74 -9.44 22.01
N GLN A 399 8.72 -9.47 23.35
CA GLN A 399 8.01 -8.48 24.18
C GLN A 399 8.45 -7.03 23.92
N GLN A 400 9.73 -6.83 23.59
CA GLN A 400 10.24 -5.49 23.24
C GLN A 400 9.72 -4.99 21.90
N LEU A 401 9.56 -5.89 20.91
CA LEU A 401 8.94 -5.59 19.62
C LEU A 401 7.44 -5.31 19.81
N ASP A 402 6.76 -6.11 20.64
CA ASP A 402 5.33 -5.94 20.97
C ASP A 402 5.08 -4.56 21.58
N ALA A 403 5.86 -4.20 22.59
CA ALA A 403 5.77 -2.88 23.24
C ALA A 403 6.11 -1.75 22.27
N MET A 404 7.06 -1.94 21.36
CA MET A 404 7.41 -0.94 20.36
C MET A 404 6.26 -0.72 19.35
N ALA A 405 5.66 -1.81 18.84
CA ALA A 405 4.53 -1.77 17.93
C ALA A 405 3.27 -1.18 18.59
N PHE A 406 2.98 -1.55 19.84
CA PHE A 406 1.87 -0.98 20.59
C PHE A 406 2.04 0.53 20.80
N ASN A 407 3.20 0.96 21.30
CA ASN A 407 3.45 2.38 21.55
C ASN A 407 3.40 3.22 20.27
N SER A 408 3.82 2.68 19.12
CA SER A 408 3.70 3.41 17.85
C SER A 408 2.27 3.62 17.38
N LEU A 409 1.35 2.70 17.69
CA LEU A 409 -0.05 2.81 17.31
C LEU A 409 -0.86 3.61 18.34
N ASN A 410 -0.40 3.60 19.60
CA ASN A 410 -1.05 4.21 20.76
C ASN A 410 -0.59 5.64 21.08
N GLY A 411 0.43 6.14 20.37
CA GLY A 411 1.00 7.48 20.59
C GLY A 411 0.17 8.61 19.97
N ASN A 412 0.42 9.86 20.42
CA ASN A 412 -0.19 11.06 19.84
C ASN A 412 0.21 11.28 18.37
N LYS A 413 1.41 10.84 17.98
CA LYS A 413 1.85 10.79 16.59
C LYS A 413 2.04 9.33 16.25
N LYS A 414 1.16 8.78 15.42
CA LYS A 414 1.25 7.38 14.97
C LYS A 414 2.51 7.23 14.11
N GLN A 415 3.50 6.47 14.60
CA GLN A 415 4.80 6.30 13.94
C GLN A 415 5.01 4.84 13.54
N ILE A 416 4.75 4.49 12.29
CA ILE A 416 4.93 3.11 11.79
C ILE A 416 6.27 2.86 11.08
N VAL A 417 7.18 3.84 11.15
CA VAL A 417 8.50 3.83 10.52
C VAL A 417 9.55 4.34 11.51
N TRP A 418 10.62 3.57 11.72
CA TRP A 418 11.67 3.87 12.70
C TRP A 418 13.04 4.01 12.04
N ARG A 419 13.98 4.73 12.67
CA ARG A 419 15.38 4.69 12.23
C ARG A 419 15.98 3.32 12.54
N LYS A 420 16.76 2.78 11.59
CA LYS A 420 17.39 1.45 11.72
C LYS A 420 18.25 1.35 12.97
N GLU A 421 19.09 2.34 13.23
CA GLU A 421 20.01 2.33 14.37
C GLU A 421 19.27 2.28 15.70
N GLU A 422 18.18 3.05 15.82
CA GLU A 422 17.36 3.13 17.03
C GLU A 422 16.64 1.81 17.30
N MET A 423 15.97 1.25 16.28
CA MET A 423 15.24 0.00 16.41
C MET A 423 16.20 -1.17 16.69
N ARG A 424 17.32 -1.24 15.96
CA ARG A 424 18.35 -2.29 16.14
C ARG A 424 19.01 -2.22 17.51
N LYS A 425 19.28 -1.02 18.03
CA LYS A 425 19.81 -0.83 19.39
C LYS A 425 18.81 -1.30 20.44
N LYS A 426 17.53 -0.96 20.26
CA LYS A 426 16.47 -1.30 21.22
C LYS A 426 16.18 -2.80 21.27
N LEU A 427 16.07 -3.45 20.11
CA LEU A 427 15.73 -4.88 20.01
C LEU A 427 16.94 -5.81 20.20
N GLY A 428 18.16 -5.29 20.04
CA GLY A 428 19.38 -6.07 19.95
C GLY A 428 19.66 -6.55 18.52
N ALA A 429 20.94 -6.51 18.13
CA ALA A 429 21.37 -6.72 16.75
C ALA A 429 20.94 -8.08 16.18
N GLU A 430 21.13 -9.17 16.91
CA GLU A 430 20.80 -10.51 16.42
C GLU A 430 19.29 -10.73 16.24
N PHE A 431 18.47 -10.25 17.18
CA PHE A 431 17.01 -10.31 17.08
C PHE A 431 16.53 -9.49 15.88
N TYR A 432 17.02 -8.25 15.76
CA TYR A 432 16.70 -7.37 14.65
C TYR A 432 17.07 -8.01 13.31
N ASP A 433 18.32 -8.47 13.17
CA ASP A 433 18.82 -9.08 11.94
C ASP A 433 18.03 -10.37 11.62
N TYR A 434 17.59 -11.14 12.63
CA TYR A 434 16.71 -12.30 12.44
C TYR A 434 15.32 -11.90 11.90
N TYR A 435 14.65 -10.90 12.49
CA TYR A 435 13.33 -10.46 12.03
C TYR A 435 13.36 -9.77 10.66
N VAL A 436 14.46 -9.07 10.36
CA VAL A 436 14.74 -8.62 8.99
C VAL A 436 14.87 -9.84 8.09
N ASN A 437 15.63 -10.87 8.44
CA ASN A 437 15.79 -12.05 7.59
C ASN A 437 14.49 -12.86 7.38
N VAL A 438 13.61 -12.94 8.40
CA VAL A 438 12.25 -13.52 8.28
C VAL A 438 11.35 -12.72 7.33
N GLY A 439 11.67 -11.45 7.10
CA GLY A 439 10.88 -10.56 6.25
C GLY A 439 9.74 -9.87 6.97
N ILE A 440 9.66 -9.99 8.29
CA ILE A 440 8.66 -9.26 9.08
C ILE A 440 9.01 -7.78 9.15
N LEU A 441 10.31 -7.47 9.27
CA LEU A 441 10.86 -6.12 9.19
C LEU A 441 11.50 -5.89 7.81
N VAL A 442 11.25 -4.70 7.25
CA VAL A 442 11.74 -4.26 5.95
C VAL A 442 12.53 -2.97 6.13
N GLU A 443 13.73 -2.93 5.56
CA GLU A 443 14.57 -1.72 5.51
C GLU A 443 14.27 -0.94 4.23
N GLU A 444 14.11 0.36 4.35
CA GLU A 444 13.86 1.28 3.25
C GLU A 444 14.68 2.56 3.43
N ASP A 445 15.31 3.02 2.34
CA ASP A 445 16.02 4.29 2.34
C ASP A 445 15.01 5.44 2.27
N VAL A 446 15.06 6.34 3.26
CA VAL A 446 14.18 7.50 3.35
C VAL A 446 15.02 8.74 3.59
N LEU A 447 14.54 9.87 3.10
CA LEU A 447 15.20 11.15 3.30
C LEU A 447 15.00 11.63 4.73
N ASP A 448 16.10 12.06 5.34
CA ASP A 448 16.07 12.78 6.60
C ASP A 448 16.02 14.27 6.30
N ALA A 449 14.83 14.85 6.34
CA ALA A 449 14.64 16.29 6.12
C ALA A 449 15.23 17.14 7.25
N GLY A 450 15.62 16.52 8.39
CA GLY A 450 16.00 17.22 9.62
C GLY A 450 14.80 17.91 10.27
N ASP A 451 14.84 18.07 11.60
CA ASP A 451 13.85 18.87 12.35
C ASP A 451 14.07 20.39 12.22
N SER A 452 14.94 20.85 11.32
CA SER A 452 15.31 22.27 11.22
C SER A 452 14.34 23.04 10.31
N ASP A 453 13.64 23.99 10.91
CA ASP A 453 12.75 24.98 10.28
C ASP A 453 13.46 25.96 9.32
N ASP A 454 14.79 25.89 9.20
CA ASP A 454 15.60 26.71 8.29
C ASP A 454 15.62 26.10 6.86
N LEU A 455 14.46 26.18 6.20
CA LEU A 455 14.20 25.56 4.90
C LEU A 455 14.61 26.40 3.68
N LEU A 456 15.26 27.57 3.87
CA LEU A 456 15.63 28.46 2.76
C LEU A 456 17.12 28.41 2.37
N THR A 457 17.97 27.66 3.09
CA THR A 457 19.43 27.65 2.86
C THR A 457 20.06 26.25 2.82
N MET A 458 19.28 25.17 2.71
CA MET A 458 19.86 23.82 2.65
C MET A 458 20.44 23.52 1.26
N ASP A 459 21.77 23.59 1.17
CA ASP A 459 22.54 23.05 0.05
C ASP A 459 22.22 21.56 -0.18
N ILE A 460 22.14 21.18 -1.46
CA ILE A 460 21.87 19.81 -1.95
C ILE A 460 22.86 18.78 -1.34
N GLU A 461 24.05 19.23 -0.93
CA GLU A 461 25.11 18.42 -0.33
C GLU A 461 24.78 17.86 1.07
N ARG A 462 23.70 18.33 1.73
CA ARG A 462 23.31 17.85 3.07
C ARG A 462 22.13 16.87 3.08
N ILE A 463 21.65 16.42 1.93
CA ILE A 463 20.61 15.40 1.86
C ILE A 463 21.17 14.07 2.41
N LYS A 464 20.81 13.75 3.66
CA LYS A 464 21.16 12.47 4.29
C LYS A 464 20.03 11.48 4.05
N TYR A 465 20.29 10.47 3.23
CA TYR A 465 19.46 9.26 3.21
C TYR A 465 19.74 8.47 4.49
N VAL A 466 18.68 8.16 5.23
CA VAL A 466 18.74 7.35 6.44
C VAL A 466 17.95 6.08 6.19
N LYS A 467 18.52 4.94 6.61
CA LYS A 467 17.80 3.67 6.59
C LYS A 467 16.72 3.71 7.65
N LYS A 468 15.48 3.68 7.19
CA LYS A 468 14.32 3.48 8.06
C LYS A 468 13.83 2.04 7.94
N VAL A 469 13.07 1.62 8.94
CA VAL A 469 12.57 0.26 9.09
C VAL A 469 11.07 0.34 9.34
N HIS A 470 10.33 -0.55 8.71
CA HIS A 470 8.90 -0.70 8.95
C HIS A 470 8.51 -2.18 8.92
N PHE A 471 7.31 -2.50 9.36
CA PHE A 471 6.74 -3.84 9.16
C PHE A 471 6.38 -4.05 7.69
N VAL A 472 6.54 -5.26 7.17
CA VAL A 472 6.22 -5.61 5.78
C VAL A 472 4.80 -5.23 5.35
N HIS A 473 3.86 -5.32 6.29
CA HIS A 473 2.52 -4.77 6.14
C HIS A 473 2.01 -4.32 7.52
N LYS A 474 1.16 -3.28 7.57
CA LYS A 474 0.63 -2.71 8.82
C LYS A 474 -0.07 -3.76 9.71
N LEU A 475 -0.66 -4.81 9.13
CA LEU A 475 -1.23 -5.94 9.89
C LEU A 475 -0.21 -6.70 10.75
N PHE A 476 1.08 -6.75 10.36
CA PHE A 476 2.13 -7.33 11.20
C PHE A 476 2.42 -6.43 12.39
N CYS A 477 2.43 -5.10 12.19
CA CYS A 477 2.51 -4.15 13.29
C CYS A 477 1.32 -4.33 14.26
N GLU A 478 0.10 -4.45 13.73
CA GLU A 478 -1.12 -4.69 14.52
C GLU A 478 -1.05 -6.03 15.29
N TRP A 479 -0.49 -7.08 14.68
CA TRP A 479 -0.25 -8.39 15.32
C TRP A 479 0.67 -8.28 16.54
N TYR A 480 1.85 -7.67 16.40
CA TYR A 480 2.78 -7.52 17.53
C TYR A 480 2.25 -6.55 18.59
N ALA A 481 1.54 -5.49 18.18
CA ALA A 481 0.84 -4.61 19.13
C ALA A 481 -0.24 -5.35 19.93
N ALA A 482 -0.95 -6.28 19.30
CA ALA A 482 -1.99 -7.08 19.95
C ALA A 482 -1.44 -7.98 21.07
N HIS A 483 -0.23 -8.52 20.94
CA HIS A 483 0.42 -9.25 22.03
C HIS A 483 0.60 -8.37 23.27
N HIS A 484 1.00 -7.11 23.09
CA HIS A 484 1.11 -6.17 24.20
C HIS A 484 -0.26 -5.81 24.79
N LEU A 485 -1.24 -5.50 23.94
CA LEU A 485 -2.60 -5.20 24.39
C LEU A 485 -3.20 -6.38 25.16
N SER A 486 -3.06 -7.60 24.64
CA SER A 486 -3.53 -8.84 25.28
C SER A 486 -2.92 -9.04 26.67
N ASN A 487 -1.62 -8.78 26.82
CA ASN A 487 -0.92 -8.85 28.10
C ASN A 487 -1.33 -7.74 29.08
N LEU A 488 -1.71 -6.56 28.60
CA LEU A 488 -2.25 -5.49 29.44
C LEU A 488 -3.68 -5.83 29.88
N ALA A 489 -4.53 -6.18 28.90
CA ALA A 489 -5.94 -6.49 29.07
C ALA A 489 -6.17 -7.65 30.06
N SER A 490 -5.39 -8.72 29.97
CA SER A 490 -5.50 -9.89 30.85
C SER A 490 -5.07 -9.66 32.30
N LYS A 491 -4.40 -8.54 32.60
CA LYS A 491 -3.94 -8.20 33.95
C LYS A 491 -4.90 -7.24 34.68
N PHE A 492 -5.94 -6.74 34.02
CA PHE A 492 -6.93 -5.94 34.70
C PHE A 492 -7.77 -6.84 35.61
N GLU A 493 -7.82 -6.51 36.89
CA GLU A 493 -8.87 -7.06 37.77
C GLU A 493 -10.21 -6.52 37.26
N ALA A 494 -11.17 -7.44 37.09
CA ALA A 494 -12.49 -7.16 36.55
C ALA A 494 -13.08 -5.91 37.21
N TYR A 495 -13.61 -5.00 36.39
CA TYR A 495 -14.10 -3.67 36.76
C TYR A 495 -13.02 -2.58 36.88
N PHE A 496 -12.57 -2.06 35.73
CA PHE A 496 -12.07 -0.68 35.68
C PHE A 496 -12.90 0.17 34.72
N ASP A 497 -13.27 1.33 35.23
CA ASP A 497 -14.13 2.34 34.64
C ASP A 497 -13.50 2.85 33.33
N TRP A 498 -14.04 2.44 32.18
CA TRP A 498 -13.55 2.80 30.84
C TRP A 498 -13.53 4.32 30.62
N GLU A 499 -14.28 5.08 31.44
CA GLU A 499 -14.21 6.54 31.55
C GLU A 499 -12.79 7.03 31.89
N VAL A 500 -12.01 6.30 32.70
CA VAL A 500 -10.68 6.70 33.17
C VAL A 500 -9.64 6.66 32.05
N LEU A 501 -9.78 5.76 31.08
CA LEU A 501 -8.85 5.61 29.95
C LEU A 501 -9.06 6.70 28.89
N TYR A 502 -10.27 7.25 28.74
CA TYR A 502 -10.59 8.17 27.65
C TYR A 502 -10.88 9.62 28.08
N LEU A 503 -11.44 9.88 29.27
CA LEU A 503 -11.72 11.25 29.73
C LEU A 503 -10.45 12.08 29.93
N GLU A 504 -10.58 13.41 29.79
CA GLU A 504 -9.51 14.34 30.16
C GLU A 504 -9.25 14.28 31.68
N HIS A 505 -8.04 14.63 32.11
CA HIS A 505 -7.64 14.53 33.51
C HIS A 505 -8.51 15.39 34.44
N ASP A 506 -9.08 16.47 33.90
CA ASP A 506 -9.85 17.46 34.66
C ASP A 506 -11.33 17.11 34.84
N ASP A 507 -11.85 16.16 34.06
CA ASP A 507 -13.24 15.69 34.18
C ASP A 507 -13.41 14.56 35.21
N LEU A 508 -12.32 14.05 35.77
CA LEU A 508 -12.37 12.92 36.70
C LEU A 508 -12.53 13.33 38.17
N PRO A 509 -13.28 12.54 38.97
CA PRO A 509 -13.33 12.67 40.43
C PRO A 509 -11.93 12.57 41.08
N LYS A 510 -11.67 13.37 42.13
CA LYS A 510 -10.34 13.50 42.75
C LYS A 510 -9.72 12.18 43.25
N ASN A 511 -10.55 11.23 43.67
CA ASN A 511 -10.16 9.88 44.11
C ASN A 511 -9.69 8.98 42.95
N VAL A 512 -10.19 9.20 41.73
CA VAL A 512 -9.84 8.43 40.53
C VAL A 512 -8.56 8.95 39.87
N ARG A 513 -8.27 10.25 40.00
CA ARG A 513 -7.02 10.88 39.50
C ARG A 513 -5.74 10.23 40.06
N LYS A 514 -5.77 9.76 41.31
CA LYS A 514 -4.62 9.07 41.95
C LYS A 514 -4.34 7.69 41.35
N VAL A 515 -5.35 6.98 40.86
CA VAL A 515 -5.19 5.65 40.24
C VAL A 515 -4.76 5.78 38.77
N LYS A 516 -5.22 6.82 38.07
CA LYS A 516 -4.87 7.13 36.67
C LYS A 516 -3.39 7.44 36.44
N GLN A 517 -2.63 7.86 37.46
CA GLN A 517 -1.20 8.17 37.31
C GLN A 517 -0.32 6.97 36.91
N ASN A 518 -0.80 5.73 37.11
CA ASN A 518 -0.07 4.50 36.80
C ASN A 518 -0.69 3.67 35.64
N ALA A 519 -1.81 4.11 35.04
CA ALA A 519 -2.49 3.36 33.99
C ALA A 519 -2.01 3.79 32.59
N THR A 520 -1.58 2.82 31.77
CA THR A 520 -1.26 3.05 30.35
C THR A 520 -2.53 3.50 29.62
N LYS A 521 -2.60 4.78 29.22
CA LYS A 521 -3.72 5.30 28.41
C LYS A 521 -3.77 4.57 27.06
N ILE A 522 -4.91 3.96 26.73
CA ILE A 522 -5.16 3.33 25.43
C ILE A 522 -5.87 4.35 24.53
N ARG A 523 -5.27 4.68 23.39
CA ARG A 523 -5.72 5.62 22.35
C ARG A 523 -5.85 4.93 20.98
N LEU A 524 -6.12 3.64 21.01
CA LEU A 524 -6.29 2.86 19.79
C LEU A 524 -7.73 3.06 19.30
N ASP A 525 -7.91 3.63 18.11
CA ASP A 525 -9.23 3.72 17.49
C ASP A 525 -9.60 2.34 16.89
N PRO A 526 -10.67 1.68 17.37
CA PRO A 526 -11.12 0.39 16.82
C PRO A 526 -11.44 0.44 15.32
N SER A 527 -11.94 1.56 14.82
CA SER A 527 -12.29 1.73 13.40
C SER A 527 -11.05 1.67 12.50
N GLU A 528 -9.93 2.21 12.98
CA GLU A 528 -8.65 2.17 12.27
C GLU A 528 -7.88 0.87 12.51
N LEU A 529 -7.96 0.30 13.72
CA LEU A 529 -7.07 -0.74 14.26
C LEU A 529 -7.80 -1.98 14.77
N GLN A 530 -8.92 -2.34 14.14
CA GLN A 530 -9.74 -3.49 14.53
C GLN A 530 -8.93 -4.80 14.71
N TYR A 531 -7.85 -5.01 13.96
CA TYR A 531 -7.07 -6.24 14.06
C TYR A 531 -6.25 -6.31 15.35
N VAL A 532 -5.86 -5.17 15.94
CA VAL A 532 -5.18 -5.16 17.25
C VAL A 532 -6.08 -5.79 18.31
N TYR A 533 -7.35 -5.40 18.34
CA TYR A 533 -8.35 -5.92 19.28
C TYR A 533 -8.68 -7.39 18.99
N ARG A 534 -9.00 -7.70 17.73
CA ARG A 534 -9.34 -9.06 17.29
C ARG A 534 -8.24 -10.06 17.61
N PHE A 535 -6.99 -9.73 17.27
CA PHE A 535 -5.84 -10.55 17.62
C PHE A 535 -5.66 -10.68 19.13
N ALA A 536 -5.82 -9.60 19.90
CA ALA A 536 -5.67 -9.65 21.35
C ALA A 536 -6.67 -10.61 22.02
N CYS A 537 -7.92 -10.63 21.53
CA CYS A 537 -8.96 -11.56 21.98
C CYS A 537 -8.61 -13.02 21.66
N GLY A 538 -8.18 -13.31 20.43
CA GLY A 538 -7.79 -14.67 20.05
C GLY A 538 -6.47 -15.16 20.67
N LEU A 539 -5.65 -14.25 21.22
CA LEU A 539 -4.38 -14.56 21.89
C LEU A 539 -4.57 -14.96 23.36
N ASN A 540 -5.55 -14.38 24.06
CA ASN A 540 -5.76 -14.61 25.49
C ASN A 540 -7.25 -14.41 25.86
N ARG A 541 -7.85 -15.45 26.44
CA ARG A 541 -9.26 -15.44 26.87
C ARG A 541 -9.58 -14.33 27.88
N LEU A 542 -8.75 -14.15 28.91
CA LEU A 542 -8.98 -13.10 29.92
C LEU A 542 -8.92 -11.70 29.30
N ALA A 543 -8.05 -11.51 28.29
CA ALA A 543 -8.03 -10.26 27.54
C ALA A 543 -9.29 -10.08 26.70
N ALA A 544 -9.80 -11.17 26.11
CA ALA A 544 -11.02 -11.14 25.32
C ALA A 544 -12.23 -10.69 26.14
N GLU A 545 -12.42 -11.29 27.33
CA GLU A 545 -13.50 -10.94 28.25
C GLU A 545 -13.52 -9.42 28.53
N GLN A 546 -12.36 -8.84 28.84
CA GLN A 546 -12.23 -7.39 29.08
C GLN A 546 -12.47 -6.54 27.82
N ILE A 547 -11.96 -6.95 26.66
CA ILE A 547 -12.10 -6.21 25.40
C ILE A 547 -13.56 -6.26 24.90
N ILE A 548 -14.24 -7.39 25.05
CA ILE A 548 -15.64 -7.54 24.67
C ILE A 548 -16.53 -6.67 25.56
N GLU A 549 -16.25 -6.62 26.86
CA GLU A 549 -16.92 -5.71 27.80
C GLU A 549 -16.72 -4.23 27.41
N TYR A 550 -15.53 -3.85 26.96
CA TYR A 550 -15.28 -2.52 26.40
C TYR A 550 -16.17 -2.19 25.20
N PHE A 551 -16.26 -3.09 24.21
CA PHE A 551 -17.11 -2.88 23.03
C PHE A 551 -18.60 -2.81 23.38
N ARG A 552 -19.02 -3.52 24.43
CA ARG A 552 -20.35 -3.36 25.00
C ARG A 552 -20.56 -1.98 25.59
N PHE A 553 -19.59 -1.44 26.31
CA PHE A 553 -19.66 -0.13 26.94
C PHE A 553 -19.79 1.01 25.91
N ILE A 554 -18.99 0.97 24.83
CA ILE A 554 -19.02 2.00 23.77
C ILE A 554 -20.14 1.80 22.74
N ASP A 555 -21.02 0.82 22.97
CA ASP A 555 -22.13 0.44 22.11
C ASP A 555 -21.77 0.09 20.65
N ASP A 556 -20.59 -0.51 20.45
CA ASP A 556 -20.17 -0.99 19.13
C ASP A 556 -20.36 -2.51 18.99
N SER A 557 -21.57 -2.88 18.58
CA SER A 557 -21.97 -4.28 18.41
C SER A 557 -21.19 -4.99 17.29
N MET A 558 -20.75 -4.29 16.24
CA MET A 558 -20.08 -4.93 15.11
C MET A 558 -18.66 -5.42 15.47
N PHE A 559 -17.86 -4.59 16.13
CA PHE A 559 -16.53 -5.02 16.57
C PHE A 559 -16.60 -6.01 17.74
N GLY A 560 -17.60 -5.89 18.61
CA GLY A 560 -17.88 -6.88 19.66
C GLY A 560 -18.09 -8.28 19.07
N ILE A 561 -18.93 -8.41 18.04
CA ILE A 561 -19.17 -9.69 17.32
C ILE A 561 -17.87 -10.29 16.79
N LEU A 562 -17.04 -9.47 16.14
CA LEU A 562 -15.77 -9.95 15.59
C LEU A 562 -14.83 -10.41 16.70
N CYS A 563 -14.79 -9.75 17.85
CA CYS A 563 -13.95 -10.14 18.98
C CYS A 563 -14.41 -11.46 19.63
N ILE A 564 -15.73 -11.68 19.77
CA ILE A 564 -16.32 -12.94 20.25
C ILE A 564 -15.91 -14.12 19.36
N LEU A 565 -15.90 -13.92 18.03
CA LEU A 565 -15.47 -14.95 17.08
C LEU A 565 -13.99 -15.32 17.26
N GLU A 566 -13.13 -14.35 17.62
CA GLU A 566 -11.71 -14.61 17.83
C GLU A 566 -11.45 -15.35 19.15
N GLU A 567 -12.10 -14.96 20.24
CA GLU A 567 -11.97 -15.62 21.56
C GLU A 567 -12.32 -17.10 21.50
N SER A 568 -13.44 -17.40 20.85
CA SER A 568 -13.95 -18.75 20.67
C SER A 568 -13.06 -19.61 19.76
N ASN A 569 -12.01 -19.04 19.13
CA ASN A 569 -11.31 -19.64 18.00
C ASN A 569 -12.28 -20.11 16.89
N GLY A 570 -13.41 -19.40 16.73
CA GLY A 570 -14.50 -19.81 15.85
C GLY A 570 -15.42 -20.92 16.38
N HIS A 571 -15.20 -21.42 17.61
CA HIS A 571 -16.00 -22.46 18.26
C HIS A 571 -16.90 -21.87 19.34
N LEU A 572 -18.11 -21.52 18.96
CA LEU A 572 -19.02 -20.65 19.72
C LEU A 572 -19.82 -21.37 20.85
N GLU A 573 -19.32 -22.50 21.37
CA GLU A 573 -20.01 -23.29 22.41
C GLU A 573 -20.01 -22.64 23.80
N ASN A 574 -19.08 -21.70 24.07
CA ASN A 574 -18.87 -21.07 25.38
C ASN A 574 -19.24 -19.56 25.43
N VAL A 575 -19.87 -19.02 24.39
CA VAL A 575 -20.14 -17.57 24.26
C VAL A 575 -21.63 -17.24 24.33
N LEU A 576 -22.46 -18.14 24.91
CA LEU A 576 -23.91 -17.94 24.97
C LEU A 576 -24.30 -16.69 25.77
N ASP A 577 -23.59 -16.40 26.86
CA ASP A 577 -23.81 -15.19 27.67
C ASP A 577 -23.50 -13.94 26.84
N ASP A 578 -22.40 -13.97 26.09
CA ASP A 578 -21.98 -12.85 25.25
C ASP A 578 -22.92 -12.63 24.06
N VAL A 579 -23.40 -13.72 23.47
CA VAL A 579 -24.44 -13.72 22.44
C VAL A 579 -25.72 -13.13 23.00
N THR A 580 -26.15 -13.56 24.20
CA THR A 580 -27.40 -13.08 24.83
C THR A 580 -27.37 -11.57 25.05
N ALA A 581 -26.29 -11.05 25.63
CA ALA A 581 -26.10 -9.60 25.83
C ALA A 581 -26.06 -8.80 24.52
N LEU A 582 -25.58 -9.41 23.43
CA LEU A 582 -25.58 -8.80 22.10
C LEU A 582 -26.97 -8.79 21.45
N CYS A 583 -27.82 -9.78 21.74
CA CYS A 583 -29.18 -9.91 21.21
C CYS A 583 -30.16 -8.87 21.78
N GLU A 584 -29.81 -8.25 22.91
CA GLU A 584 -30.54 -7.15 23.55
C GLU A 584 -30.36 -5.80 22.84
N ARG A 585 -29.69 -5.76 21.67
CA ARG A 585 -29.37 -4.52 20.95
C ARG A 585 -29.80 -4.55 19.49
N ASP A 586 -29.91 -3.36 18.90
CA ASP A 586 -30.15 -3.17 17.46
C ASP A 586 -28.92 -3.62 16.64
N VAL A 587 -28.96 -4.82 16.08
CA VAL A 587 -27.91 -5.29 15.17
C VAL A 587 -28.34 -5.10 13.72
N GLN A 588 -27.49 -4.40 12.95
CA GLN A 588 -27.70 -4.15 11.53
C GLN A 588 -26.66 -4.91 10.71
N VAL A 589 -27.12 -5.70 9.73
CA VAL A 589 -26.26 -6.36 8.75
C VAL A 589 -26.52 -5.76 7.38
N ARG A 590 -25.51 -5.13 6.80
CA ARG A 590 -25.58 -4.44 5.52
C ARG A 590 -24.90 -5.26 4.42
N SER A 591 -25.41 -5.15 3.20
CA SER A 591 -24.80 -5.71 1.98
C SER A 591 -23.34 -5.30 1.78
N THR A 592 -22.97 -4.16 2.37
CA THR A 592 -21.66 -3.51 2.30
C THR A 592 -20.67 -4.00 3.34
N ASP A 593 -21.12 -4.74 4.35
CA ASP A 593 -20.26 -5.22 5.43
C ASP A 593 -19.33 -6.33 4.94
N GLN A 594 -18.18 -6.50 5.60
CA GLN A 594 -17.27 -7.59 5.28
C GLN A 594 -17.96 -8.94 5.44
N THR A 595 -17.69 -9.87 4.52
CA THR A 595 -18.24 -11.23 4.56
C THR A 595 -18.00 -11.91 5.90
N LEU A 596 -16.82 -11.76 6.48
CA LEU A 596 -16.51 -12.35 7.78
C LEU A 596 -17.40 -11.78 8.91
N LEU A 597 -17.72 -10.48 8.90
CA LEU A 597 -18.65 -9.88 9.85
C LEU A 597 -20.08 -10.39 9.62
N GLN A 598 -20.53 -10.46 8.36
CA GLN A 598 -21.84 -11.01 8.03
C GLN A 598 -21.96 -12.47 8.49
N MET A 599 -20.92 -13.28 8.25
CA MET A 599 -20.87 -14.68 8.68
C MET A 599 -20.83 -14.83 10.20
N ALA A 600 -19.96 -14.08 10.89
CA ALA A 600 -19.88 -14.06 12.34
C ALA A 600 -21.25 -13.74 12.94
N THR A 601 -21.90 -12.71 12.40
CA THR A 601 -23.22 -12.28 12.85
C THR A 601 -24.27 -13.37 12.62
N LEU A 602 -24.32 -13.98 11.43
CA LEU A 602 -25.25 -15.08 11.14
C LEU A 602 -25.01 -16.33 12.00
N GLN A 603 -23.76 -16.64 12.35
CA GLN A 603 -23.43 -17.75 13.24
C GLN A 603 -23.89 -17.49 14.68
N LEU A 604 -23.63 -16.29 15.21
CA LEU A 604 -24.14 -15.89 16.53
C LEU A 604 -25.67 -15.93 16.55
N LEU A 605 -26.32 -15.48 15.47
CA LEU A 605 -27.77 -15.55 15.30
C LEU A 605 -28.31 -16.98 15.35
N GLN A 606 -27.64 -17.92 14.69
CA GLN A 606 -28.04 -19.32 14.69
C GLN A 606 -27.92 -19.94 16.09
N ILE A 607 -26.93 -19.52 16.88
CA ILE A 607 -26.70 -20.03 18.24
C ILE A 607 -27.75 -19.49 19.18
N ALA A 608 -28.01 -18.18 19.18
CA ALA A 608 -29.05 -17.62 20.03
C ALA A 608 -30.42 -18.24 19.68
N GLY A 609 -30.72 -18.40 18.39
CA GLY A 609 -31.95 -19.07 17.96
C GLY A 609 -32.05 -20.54 18.39
N SER A 610 -30.93 -21.28 18.35
CA SER A 610 -30.90 -22.69 18.81
C SER A 610 -31.01 -22.84 20.34
N ASN A 611 -30.68 -21.79 21.09
CA ASN A 611 -30.74 -21.77 22.57
C ASN A 611 -31.94 -21.00 23.12
N GLY A 612 -32.89 -20.59 22.26
CA GLY A 612 -34.12 -19.92 22.69
C GLY A 612 -33.95 -18.47 23.15
N VAL A 613 -32.83 -17.82 22.82
CA VAL A 613 -32.58 -16.41 23.10
C VAL A 613 -33.41 -15.54 22.13
N ARG A 614 -34.14 -14.55 22.66
CA ARG A 614 -34.95 -13.62 21.87
C ARG A 614 -34.16 -12.37 21.51
N TYR A 615 -34.44 -11.81 20.33
CA TYR A 615 -33.82 -10.57 19.84
C TYR A 615 -34.75 -9.38 20.04
N GLU A 616 -34.22 -8.23 20.44
CA GLU A 616 -35.00 -6.99 20.46
C GLU A 616 -35.27 -6.45 19.05
N LYS A 617 -34.24 -6.33 18.20
CA LYS A 617 -34.39 -5.83 16.83
C LYS A 617 -33.22 -6.19 15.93
N PHE A 618 -33.53 -6.79 14.78
CA PHE A 618 -32.52 -7.22 13.80
C PHE A 618 -32.88 -6.71 12.41
N VAL A 619 -32.01 -5.91 11.78
CA VAL A 619 -32.28 -5.31 10.47
C VAL A 619 -31.30 -5.84 9.43
N PHE A 620 -31.85 -6.59 8.46
CA PHE A 620 -31.13 -7.02 7.28
C PHE A 620 -31.30 -6.00 6.15
N VAL A 621 -30.21 -5.34 5.77
CA VAL A 621 -30.18 -4.42 4.63
C VAL A 621 -29.46 -5.12 3.46
N HIS A 622 -30.20 -5.96 2.74
CA HIS A 622 -29.73 -6.73 1.55
C HIS A 622 -28.50 -7.65 1.81
N PRO A 623 -28.56 -8.65 2.71
CA PRO A 623 -27.42 -9.50 3.05
C PRO A 623 -26.89 -10.28 1.83
N ARG A 624 -25.56 -10.50 1.77
CA ARG A 624 -24.95 -11.28 0.67
C ARG A 624 -25.21 -12.78 0.77
N TYR A 625 -25.54 -13.28 1.96
CA TYR A 625 -25.81 -14.68 2.22
C TYR A 625 -27.30 -14.93 2.50
N PRO A 626 -27.84 -16.10 2.08
CA PRO A 626 -29.18 -16.50 2.45
C PRO A 626 -29.27 -16.72 3.97
N ILE A 627 -30.24 -16.08 4.62
CA ILE A 627 -30.52 -16.25 6.04
C ILE A 627 -31.12 -17.64 6.24
N SER A 628 -30.62 -18.42 7.21
CA SER A 628 -31.16 -19.76 7.49
C SER A 628 -32.63 -19.69 7.93
N PRO A 629 -33.46 -20.70 7.66
CA PRO A 629 -34.88 -20.70 8.06
C PRO A 629 -35.09 -20.50 9.58
N ASN A 630 -34.18 -21.02 10.41
CA ASN A 630 -34.22 -20.85 11.86
C ASN A 630 -33.92 -19.40 12.29
N ALA A 631 -33.03 -18.69 11.57
CA ALA A 631 -32.78 -17.27 11.79
C ALA A 631 -33.90 -16.38 11.20
N GLN A 632 -34.56 -16.82 10.12
CA GLN A 632 -35.73 -16.14 9.55
C GLN A 632 -36.96 -16.18 10.46
N MET A 633 -37.18 -17.28 11.20
CA MET A 633 -38.32 -17.41 12.14
C MET A 633 -38.28 -16.44 13.33
N LEU A 634 -37.14 -15.80 13.59
CA LEU A 634 -36.92 -14.92 14.75
C LEU A 634 -36.78 -13.44 14.37
N CYS A 635 -36.80 -13.10 13.08
CA CYS A 635 -36.76 -11.72 12.60
C CYS A 635 -38.18 -11.12 12.63
N ILE A 636 -38.44 -10.23 13.59
CA ILE A 636 -39.61 -9.36 13.49
C ILE A 636 -39.33 -8.35 12.37
N ARG A 637 -40.02 -8.51 11.23
CA ARG A 637 -40.22 -7.41 10.28
C ARG A 637 -40.96 -6.30 11.01
N ILE A 638 -40.35 -5.13 11.13
CA ILE A 638 -41.08 -3.86 11.21
C ILE A 638 -40.72 -3.06 9.97
#